data_AF-A0A103XJQ4-F1
#
_entry.id   AF-A0A103XJQ4-F1
#
_cell.length_a   1.000
_cell.length_b   1.000
_cell.length_c   1.000
_cell.angle_alpha   90.00
_cell.angle_beta   90.00
_cell.angle_gamma   90.00
#
_symmetry.space_group_name_H-M   'P 1'
#
loop_
_entity.id
_entity.type
_entity.pdbx_description
1 polymer ?
#
loop_
_entity_poly.entity_id
_entity_poly.type
_entity_poly.pdbx_seq_one_letter_code
_entity_poly.pdbx_strand_id
1 'polypeptide(L)'
;MFKSTRWRSEKNKIKAVFKLQFHATQLAQLGGDALMISVVPADIGKPTSRPEKAKVQDGSCYWEKPLYETVKFSQDPKTGKFYEKIYYFVVAKDSSRFGGFGEVSIDFANYAETSKLSSLSLPLKNTNSAAMLHVLIQRVQGSFEQREIDGSGNESHHDRSLRTYFGNNGVEGNIRSNPTEDHGALSNGINRDHRASNGSDIMLSSSDSSSGIDTPMEHKPKNTKPAREPSITVERSSQWDWLNGSSPKLKRNDSSVSTLGESLEDSSSDAVIQKLKVKVAALTRQADLAELELQALRKQIVKEMKKSQDLSRDVANLEEERNALKEVKVNGMLLIDEGDPWAIIDELRQELNHEKDLSSNLSLQLQKTQESNAELILALEKSKSIFFNGQQSYVVGSKSETDDDEEQRELEAIVREHSGTKETYLLEQKIVDLYGEIELYKRDKDELEMQIEQIALDYEILKQENHEMCYKLERSQLQEQLKIQYECTSYATLNELESQIEILENDLKLKSKELSESILAIKELETHIKNLEEDLENQSHGFEIDLEDLMNAKTEQEQRAIRAEDNLRKMRLQNANAAARLQEELRRLSQKMASTFEVNEKAAMKAMDEANILRVEKRVLEDMIVKMKEELQHLGDRFQEKLVDLSDQISLKSKQLEKIKKQIENMAETERQNRESERLEEVAIDSSDLYLLKEKDLQYEIKEFERKLDVATAENSNPTMKSNNKTEDQEDFDESSKKMTSLENKNRLTEVEPQEMQEKRSEITL
;
A
#
# COMPACT_ATOMS: atom_id res chain seq x y z
N MET A 1 -3.12 80.65 3.06
CA MET A 1 -2.69 79.36 3.63
C MET A 1 -3.77 78.32 3.40
N PHE A 2 -3.46 77.21 2.72
CA PHE A 2 -4.34 76.02 2.71
C PHE A 2 -3.59 74.87 3.39
N LYS A 3 -4.24 74.21 4.35
CA LYS A 3 -3.66 73.06 5.07
C LYS A 3 -3.82 71.81 4.19
N SER A 4 -2.75 71.06 3.98
CA SER A 4 -2.81 69.81 3.21
C SER A 4 -3.58 68.75 3.99
N THR A 5 -4.80 68.44 3.54
CA THR A 5 -5.63 67.39 4.14
C THR A 5 -5.09 66.03 3.74
N ARG A 6 -4.31 65.44 4.65
CA ARG A 6 -3.66 64.12 4.53
C ARG A 6 -4.71 63.03 4.27
N TRP A 7 -4.86 62.60 3.02
CA TRP A 7 -5.78 61.53 2.62
C TRP A 7 -5.46 60.23 3.38
N ARG A 8 -6.41 59.70 4.15
CA ARG A 8 -6.30 58.36 4.75
C ARG A 8 -6.73 57.29 3.74
N SER A 9 -5.78 56.82 2.94
CA SER A 9 -5.92 55.66 2.03
C SER A 9 -5.98 54.32 2.81
N GLU A 10 -6.74 54.28 3.90
CA GLU A 10 -6.67 53.24 4.93
C GLU A 10 -7.66 52.09 4.71
N LYS A 11 -8.74 52.35 3.94
CA LYS A 11 -9.88 51.43 3.77
C LYS A 11 -9.65 50.25 2.82
N ASN A 12 -8.61 50.31 1.98
CA ASN A 12 -8.37 49.33 0.89
C ASN A 12 -7.16 48.42 1.14
N LYS A 13 -6.72 48.28 2.40
CA LYS A 13 -5.50 47.54 2.78
C LYS A 13 -5.83 46.09 3.19
N ILE A 14 -5.65 45.14 2.28
CA ILE A 14 -5.88 43.72 2.53
C ILE A 14 -4.59 43.05 3.03
N LYS A 15 -4.67 42.33 4.16
CA LYS A 15 -3.60 41.45 4.65
C LYS A 15 -3.79 40.04 4.08
N ALA A 16 -2.71 39.38 3.67
CA ALA A 16 -2.72 37.94 3.36
C ALA A 16 -1.45 37.28 3.92
N VAL A 17 -1.57 36.02 4.35
CA VAL A 17 -0.42 35.22 4.81
C VAL A 17 -0.04 34.24 3.71
N PHE A 18 1.23 34.22 3.33
CA PHE A 18 1.78 33.27 2.37
C PHE A 18 2.68 32.28 3.07
N LYS A 19 2.37 30.99 2.91
CA LYS A 19 3.29 29.89 3.21
C LYS A 19 4.25 29.76 2.04
N LEU A 20 5.54 29.84 2.34
CA LEU A 20 6.66 29.81 1.40
C LEU A 20 7.57 28.62 1.75
N GLN A 21 7.97 27.85 0.75
CA GLN A 21 8.94 26.76 0.93
C GLN A 21 10.01 26.84 -0.16
N PHE A 22 11.27 26.70 0.24
CA PHE A 22 12.43 26.99 -0.60
C PHE A 22 13.26 25.75 -0.88
N HIS A 23 13.72 25.64 -2.11
CA HIS A 23 14.65 24.62 -2.58
C HIS A 23 15.57 25.26 -3.61
N ALA A 24 16.88 25.00 -3.60
CA ALA A 24 17.82 25.55 -4.55
C ALA A 24 18.69 24.45 -5.16
N THR A 25 18.97 24.55 -6.46
CA THR A 25 19.69 23.53 -7.24
C THR A 25 20.82 24.15 -8.07
N GLN A 26 21.63 23.29 -8.70
CA GLN A 26 22.79 23.65 -9.53
C GLN A 26 23.91 24.36 -8.74
N LEU A 27 23.98 24.12 -7.43
CA LEU A 27 24.95 24.66 -6.47
C LEU A 27 26.27 23.86 -6.47
N ALA A 28 26.73 23.37 -7.62
CA ALA A 28 27.88 22.47 -7.72
C ALA A 28 29.20 23.10 -7.21
N GLN A 29 29.35 24.42 -7.32
CA GLN A 29 30.50 25.20 -6.82
C GLN A 29 30.42 25.50 -5.30
N LEU A 30 29.53 24.83 -4.56
CA LEU A 30 29.03 25.27 -3.26
C LEU A 30 28.92 24.14 -2.21
N GLY A 31 29.43 22.95 -2.51
CA GLY A 31 29.32 21.78 -1.63
C GLY A 31 29.93 22.00 -0.24
N GLY A 32 29.16 21.71 0.81
CA GLY A 32 29.59 21.80 2.22
C GLY A 32 29.31 23.15 2.91
N ASP A 33 29.05 24.22 2.17
CA ASP A 33 28.63 25.50 2.75
C ASP A 33 27.18 25.43 3.32
N ALA A 34 26.88 26.33 4.25
CA ALA A 34 25.52 26.61 4.69
C ALA A 34 24.97 27.88 4.02
N LEU A 35 23.75 27.80 3.51
CA LEU A 35 23.02 28.90 2.91
C LEU A 35 21.92 29.43 3.83
N MET A 36 21.71 30.74 3.79
CA MET A 36 20.58 31.42 4.41
C MET A 36 19.80 32.21 3.34
N ILE A 37 18.49 32.34 3.53
CA ILE A 37 17.64 33.25 2.75
C ILE A 37 17.31 34.46 3.62
N SER A 38 17.22 35.63 3.01
CA SER A 38 16.60 36.83 3.59
C SER A 38 15.46 37.29 2.69
N VAL A 39 14.27 37.45 3.27
CA VAL A 39 13.07 37.93 2.59
C VAL A 39 12.95 39.42 2.84
N VAL A 40 12.96 40.22 1.77
CA VAL A 40 13.09 41.69 1.82
C VAL A 40 11.96 42.33 1.00
N PRO A 41 10.96 42.98 1.61
CA PRO A 41 9.93 43.73 0.88
C PRO A 41 10.55 44.95 0.22
N ALA A 42 10.21 45.21 -1.06
CA ALA A 42 10.79 46.31 -1.83
C ALA A 42 10.53 47.70 -1.23
N ASP A 43 9.39 47.88 -0.54
CA ASP A 43 9.00 49.13 0.13
C ASP A 43 9.66 49.35 1.51
N ILE A 44 10.24 48.30 2.10
CA ILE A 44 10.89 48.37 3.41
C ILE A 44 12.42 48.34 3.30
N GLY A 45 12.96 47.67 2.27
CA GLY A 45 14.41 47.59 2.00
C GLY A 45 15.23 46.88 3.08
N LYS A 46 14.58 46.24 4.06
CA LYS A 46 15.20 45.49 5.16
C LYS A 46 14.58 44.09 5.23
N PRO A 47 15.35 43.05 5.61
CA PRO A 47 14.79 41.72 5.80
C PRO A 47 13.67 41.71 6.84
N THR A 48 12.47 41.29 6.47
CA THR A 48 11.36 41.05 7.41
C THR A 48 11.48 39.68 8.06
N SER A 49 11.96 38.68 7.31
CA SER A 49 12.12 37.32 7.80
C SER A 49 13.33 36.60 7.20
N ARG A 50 13.82 35.60 7.93
CA ARG A 50 14.97 34.76 7.59
C ARG A 50 14.65 33.33 8.04
N PRO A 51 14.43 32.37 7.13
CA PRO A 51 14.33 30.96 7.51
C PRO A 51 15.68 30.45 8.05
N GLU A 52 15.64 29.29 8.68
CA GLU A 52 16.82 28.63 9.25
C GLU A 52 17.87 28.29 8.18
N LYS A 53 19.13 28.12 8.59
CA LYS A 53 20.24 27.81 7.67
C LYS A 53 20.12 26.38 7.15
N ALA A 54 20.20 26.20 5.84
CA ALA A 54 20.22 24.89 5.20
C ALA A 54 21.63 24.58 4.67
N LYS A 55 22.04 23.31 4.67
CA LYS A 55 23.35 22.87 4.15
C LYS A 55 23.21 22.44 2.69
N VAL A 56 24.21 22.78 1.87
CA VAL A 56 24.29 22.26 0.50
C VAL A 56 24.71 20.79 0.54
N GLN A 57 23.87 19.91 0.00
CA GLN A 57 24.11 18.48 -0.19
C GLN A 57 23.94 18.18 -1.68
N ASP A 58 24.93 17.51 -2.28
CA ASP A 58 24.92 17.07 -3.70
C ASP A 58 24.42 18.14 -4.70
N GLY A 59 25.05 19.32 -4.65
CA GLY A 59 24.69 20.47 -5.51
C GLY A 59 23.30 21.07 -5.29
N SER A 60 22.59 20.66 -4.24
CA SER A 60 21.22 21.09 -3.91
C SER A 60 21.09 21.53 -2.45
N CYS A 61 20.05 22.29 -2.12
CA CYS A 61 19.83 22.83 -0.78
C CYS A 61 18.33 22.97 -0.50
N TYR A 62 17.85 22.50 0.65
CA TYR A 62 16.42 22.41 0.97
C TYR A 62 16.11 23.01 2.33
N TRP A 63 15.06 23.84 2.41
CA TRP A 63 14.58 24.43 3.65
C TRP A 63 13.37 23.65 4.17
N GLU A 64 13.62 22.77 5.14
CA GLU A 64 12.62 21.86 5.74
C GLU A 64 11.41 22.60 6.33
N LYS A 65 11.66 23.72 7.03
CA LYS A 65 10.64 24.50 7.71
C LYS A 65 10.05 25.55 6.75
N PRO A 66 8.76 25.47 6.39
CA PRO A 66 8.12 26.50 5.58
C PRO A 66 8.02 27.81 6.36
N LEU A 67 8.28 28.91 5.67
CA LEU A 67 8.17 30.27 6.17
C LEU A 67 6.75 30.79 5.99
N TYR A 68 6.28 31.65 6.90
CA TYR A 68 4.97 32.29 6.82
C TYR A 68 5.15 33.82 6.82
N GLU A 69 4.97 34.45 5.65
CA GLU A 69 5.16 35.90 5.47
C GLU A 69 3.80 36.60 5.36
N THR A 70 3.61 37.72 6.08
CA THR A 70 2.35 38.49 6.04
C THR A 70 2.48 39.69 5.12
N VAL A 71 1.92 39.56 3.91
CA VAL A 71 1.94 40.60 2.88
C VAL A 71 0.74 41.55 3.07
N LYS A 72 1.00 42.85 2.93
CA LYS A 72 -0.02 43.91 2.98
C LYS A 72 -0.19 44.50 1.58
N PHE A 73 -1.31 44.22 0.94
CA PHE A 73 -1.67 44.76 -0.37
C PHE A 73 -2.48 46.06 -0.23
N SER A 74 -2.58 46.80 -1.33
CA SER A 74 -3.61 47.82 -1.54
C SER A 74 -4.38 47.48 -2.81
N GLN A 75 -5.69 47.68 -2.81
CA GLN A 75 -6.59 47.36 -3.93
C GLN A 75 -7.19 48.64 -4.53
N ASP A 76 -7.17 48.79 -5.85
CA ASP A 76 -7.83 49.90 -6.54
C ASP A 76 -9.37 49.79 -6.38
N PRO A 77 -10.06 50.79 -5.80
CA PRO A 77 -11.51 50.75 -5.63
C PRO A 77 -12.31 50.78 -6.95
N LYS A 78 -11.69 51.10 -8.09
CA LYS A 78 -12.36 51.14 -9.41
C LYS A 78 -12.20 49.85 -10.21
N THR A 79 -10.99 49.29 -10.29
CA THR A 79 -10.73 48.08 -11.09
C THR A 79 -10.69 46.78 -10.29
N GLY A 80 -10.70 46.85 -8.95
CA GLY A 80 -10.56 45.69 -8.07
C GLY A 80 -9.17 45.05 -8.07
N LYS A 81 -8.22 45.52 -8.88
CA LYS A 81 -6.88 44.94 -8.99
C LYS A 81 -6.00 45.33 -7.80
N PHE A 82 -5.12 44.41 -7.41
CA PHE A 82 -4.06 44.66 -6.43
C PHE A 82 -2.90 45.41 -7.05
N TYR A 83 -2.36 46.40 -6.33
CA TYR A 83 -1.10 47.04 -6.72
C TYR A 83 0.09 46.10 -6.50
N GLU A 84 1.07 46.19 -7.40
CA GLU A 84 2.33 45.44 -7.38
C GLU A 84 3.00 45.45 -6.00
N LYS A 85 3.51 44.29 -5.59
CA LYS A 85 4.08 44.05 -4.26
C LYS A 85 5.30 43.12 -4.35
N ILE A 86 6.39 43.65 -4.94
CA ILE A 86 7.68 42.97 -5.07
C ILE A 86 8.31 42.67 -3.70
N TYR A 87 8.77 41.43 -3.56
CA TYR A 87 9.68 40.97 -2.51
C TYR A 87 10.96 40.40 -3.14
N TYR A 88 12.10 40.70 -2.54
CA TYR A 88 13.40 40.15 -2.90
C TYR A 88 13.78 39.01 -1.95
N PHE A 89 14.23 37.90 -2.53
CA PHE A 89 14.72 36.71 -1.85
C PHE A 89 16.23 36.63 -2.07
N VAL A 90 16.98 37.09 -1.08
CA VAL A 90 18.45 37.14 -1.14
C VAL A 90 19.02 35.88 -0.48
N VAL A 91 19.62 35.01 -1.28
CA VAL A 91 20.39 33.86 -0.80
C VAL A 91 21.80 34.34 -0.45
N ALA A 92 22.35 33.89 0.68
CA ALA A 92 23.72 34.21 1.10
C ALA A 92 24.43 33.00 1.72
N LYS A 93 25.76 32.93 1.57
CA LYS A 93 26.62 31.98 2.30
C LYS A 93 26.85 32.46 3.73
N ASP A 94 26.82 31.56 4.69
CA ASP A 94 27.06 31.87 6.12
C ASP A 94 28.49 32.42 6.39
N SER A 95 29.44 32.07 5.53
CA SER A 95 30.82 32.57 5.56
C SER A 95 30.99 34.00 4.99
N SER A 96 29.99 34.53 4.28
CA SER A 96 30.08 35.83 3.60
C SER A 96 29.77 36.99 4.54
N ARG A 97 30.77 37.85 4.80
CA ARG A 97 30.55 39.12 5.53
C ARG A 97 30.05 40.25 4.63
N PHE A 98 30.20 40.13 3.31
CA PHE A 98 29.77 41.13 2.31
C PHE A 98 29.41 40.44 0.99
N GLY A 99 28.22 40.75 0.48
CA GLY A 99 27.68 40.15 -0.75
C GLY A 99 26.78 38.94 -0.47
N GLY A 100 25.54 39.01 -0.98
CA GLY A 100 24.71 37.82 -1.12
C GLY A 100 25.29 36.88 -2.18
N PHE A 101 24.93 35.60 -2.10
CA PHE A 101 25.25 34.64 -3.15
C PHE A 101 24.47 34.97 -4.43
N GLY A 102 23.18 35.29 -4.31
CA GLY A 102 22.36 35.83 -5.40
C GLY A 102 20.96 36.21 -4.95
N GLU A 103 20.19 36.86 -5.82
CA GLU A 103 18.86 37.40 -5.49
C GLU A 103 17.79 37.07 -6.54
N VAL A 104 16.54 36.93 -6.08
CA VAL A 104 15.35 36.72 -6.91
C VAL A 104 14.26 37.68 -6.48
N SER A 105 13.54 38.27 -7.44
CA SER A 105 12.40 39.18 -7.23
C SER A 105 11.08 38.47 -7.57
N ILE A 106 10.11 38.47 -6.66
CA ILE A 106 8.76 37.93 -6.87
C ILE A 106 7.72 38.99 -6.50
N ASP A 107 6.77 39.26 -7.40
CA ASP A 107 5.59 40.07 -7.08
C ASP A 107 4.47 39.21 -6.49
N PHE A 108 4.08 39.53 -5.25
CA PHE A 108 3.00 38.84 -4.55
C PHE A 108 1.59 39.22 -5.02
N ALA A 109 1.40 40.30 -5.78
CA ALA A 109 0.07 40.69 -6.26
C ALA A 109 -0.54 39.61 -7.18
N ASN A 110 0.28 38.95 -8.01
CA ASN A 110 -0.12 37.82 -8.85
C ASN A 110 -0.62 36.59 -8.07
N TYR A 111 -0.36 36.52 -6.76
CA TYR A 111 -0.81 35.44 -5.86
C TYR A 111 -1.80 35.95 -4.79
N ALA A 112 -2.24 37.21 -4.87
CA ALA A 112 -3.13 37.82 -3.89
C ALA A 112 -4.55 37.20 -3.91
N GLU A 113 -5.01 36.75 -5.07
CA GLU A 113 -6.35 36.17 -5.25
C GLU A 113 -6.33 34.66 -5.06
N THR A 114 -5.46 33.95 -5.78
CA THR A 114 -5.44 32.49 -5.89
C THR A 114 -4.93 31.77 -4.63
N SER A 115 -5.70 30.81 -4.09
CA SER A 115 -5.29 29.93 -2.98
C SER A 115 -4.53 28.66 -3.41
N LYS A 116 -4.48 28.38 -4.72
CA LYS A 116 -3.76 27.27 -5.34
C LYS A 116 -2.24 27.36 -5.07
N LEU A 117 -1.64 26.23 -4.70
CA LEU A 117 -0.19 26.10 -4.60
C LEU A 117 0.45 26.43 -5.96
N SER A 118 1.33 27.42 -5.98
CA SER A 118 2.08 27.88 -7.15
C SER A 118 3.55 27.52 -6.99
N SER A 119 4.18 26.98 -8.04
CA SER A 119 5.60 26.65 -8.04
C SER A 119 6.34 27.57 -8.99
N LEU A 120 7.40 28.21 -8.50
CA LEU A 120 8.29 29.08 -9.27
C LEU A 120 9.70 28.51 -9.28
N SER A 121 10.40 28.63 -10.40
CA SER A 121 11.81 28.26 -10.55
C SER A 121 12.53 29.42 -11.22
N LEU A 122 13.38 30.14 -10.48
CA LEU A 122 13.92 31.43 -10.90
C LEU A 122 15.45 31.44 -10.74
N PRO A 123 16.21 31.87 -11.76
CA PRO A 123 17.67 31.95 -11.67
C PRO A 123 18.09 33.04 -10.70
N LEU A 124 19.08 32.74 -9.85
CA LEU A 124 19.65 33.69 -8.91
C LEU A 124 20.43 34.77 -9.68
N LYS A 125 19.98 36.02 -9.57
CA LYS A 125 20.70 37.16 -10.15
C LYS A 125 21.98 37.42 -9.34
N ASN A 126 23.01 37.89 -10.02
CA ASN A 126 24.35 38.20 -9.50
C ASN A 126 25.24 36.97 -9.14
N THR A 127 24.86 35.74 -9.49
CA THR A 127 25.77 34.57 -9.47
C THR A 127 26.54 34.42 -10.79
N ASN A 128 27.83 34.07 -10.72
CA ASN A 128 28.60 33.54 -11.87
C ASN A 128 28.31 32.03 -12.11
N SER A 129 27.07 31.60 -11.85
CA SER A 129 26.67 30.20 -11.76
C SER A 129 25.19 30.06 -12.10
N ALA A 130 24.79 28.95 -12.73
CA ALA A 130 23.41 28.65 -13.14
C ALA A 130 22.48 28.27 -11.96
N ALA A 131 22.75 28.80 -10.77
CA ALA A 131 22.04 28.45 -9.55
C ALA A 131 20.56 28.86 -9.61
N MET A 132 19.67 27.89 -9.42
CA MET A 132 18.22 28.10 -9.49
C MET A 132 17.63 28.10 -8.07
N LEU A 133 16.77 29.07 -7.77
CA LEU A 133 15.92 29.09 -6.59
C LEU A 133 14.50 28.69 -6.97
N HIS A 134 14.05 27.57 -6.42
CA HIS A 134 12.68 27.10 -6.49
C HIS A 134 11.89 27.59 -5.26
N VAL A 135 10.71 28.16 -5.48
CA VAL A 135 9.84 28.69 -4.43
C VAL A 135 8.43 28.15 -4.62
N LEU A 136 7.94 27.41 -3.63
CA LEU A 136 6.54 27.03 -3.51
C LEU A 136 5.79 28.12 -2.73
N ILE A 137 4.76 28.70 -3.34
CA ILE A 137 3.93 29.77 -2.76
C ILE A 137 2.50 29.26 -2.58
N GLN A 138 1.97 29.38 -1.36
CA GLN A 138 0.58 29.07 -1.06
C GLN A 138 -0.03 30.18 -0.19
N ARG A 139 -1.09 30.84 -0.68
CA ARG A 139 -1.89 31.76 0.15
C ARG A 139 -2.65 30.94 1.20
N VAL A 140 -2.41 31.23 2.48
CA VAL A 140 -3.06 30.55 3.60
C VAL A 140 -4.40 31.22 3.87
N GLN A 141 -5.49 30.52 3.58
CA GLN A 141 -6.84 31.04 3.73
C GLN A 141 -7.35 30.80 5.16
N GLY A 142 -7.12 31.79 6.04
CA GLY A 142 -7.57 31.79 7.43
C GLY A 142 -7.92 33.19 7.91
N SER A 143 -8.94 33.30 8.77
CA SER A 143 -9.52 34.57 9.22
C SER A 143 -8.64 35.31 10.22
N PHE A 144 -7.70 36.12 9.73
CA PHE A 144 -6.79 36.91 10.56
C PHE A 144 -7.38 38.29 10.95
N GLU A 145 -8.48 38.27 11.70
CA GLU A 145 -8.85 39.43 12.53
C GLU A 145 -7.80 39.59 13.64
N GLN A 146 -6.83 40.48 13.42
CA GLN A 146 -6.06 41.05 14.52
C GLN A 146 -5.98 42.57 14.39
N ARG A 147 -6.77 43.22 15.26
CA ARG A 147 -6.69 44.63 15.59
C ARG A 147 -5.46 44.86 16.46
N GLU A 148 -4.54 45.70 15.98
CA GLU A 148 -3.45 46.25 16.77
C GLU A 148 -3.75 47.74 17.00
N ILE A 149 -4.01 48.13 18.24
CA ILE A 149 -3.82 49.49 18.79
C ILE A 149 -3.21 49.31 20.17
N ASP A 150 -2.26 50.18 20.52
CA ASP A 150 -1.35 50.02 21.65
C ASP A 150 -1.99 49.99 23.05
N GLY A 151 -1.53 49.01 23.86
CA GLY A 151 -0.63 49.31 24.98
C GLY A 151 -1.17 50.02 26.22
N SER A 152 -1.52 49.23 27.25
CA SER A 152 -1.17 49.50 28.67
C SER A 152 -1.52 48.30 29.57
N GLY A 153 -0.71 48.05 30.61
CA GLY A 153 -1.19 47.43 31.87
C GLY A 153 -1.20 45.90 32.01
N ASN A 154 -0.12 45.37 32.60
CA ASN A 154 -0.03 44.31 33.62
C ASN A 154 -0.61 42.88 33.46
N GLU A 155 0.16 41.96 34.05
CA GLU A 155 -0.24 40.76 34.81
C GLU A 155 -0.87 39.54 34.11
N SER A 156 0.04 38.60 33.78
CA SER A 156 -0.05 37.15 34.02
C SER A 156 -1.41 36.44 34.01
N HIS A 157 -1.58 35.53 33.06
CA HIS A 157 -2.28 34.26 33.31
C HIS A 157 -1.54 33.06 32.68
N HIS A 158 -1.13 32.13 33.53
CA HIS A 158 -0.66 30.80 33.12
C HIS A 158 -1.83 29.80 33.06
N ASP A 159 -1.75 28.91 32.07
CA ASP A 159 -2.10 27.49 32.12
C ASP A 159 -3.47 27.05 32.69
N ARG A 160 -4.42 26.80 31.77
CA ARG A 160 -5.54 25.86 31.93
C ARG A 160 -6.20 25.60 30.56
N SER A 161 -6.54 24.38 30.11
CA SER A 161 -6.17 23.02 30.53
C SER A 161 -6.71 22.07 29.45
N LEU A 162 -5.86 21.33 28.72
CA LEU A 162 -6.31 20.27 27.80
C LEU A 162 -5.44 19.01 27.93
N ARG A 163 -5.85 18.13 28.85
CA ARG A 163 -5.43 16.72 28.90
C ARG A 163 -6.50 15.89 29.61
N THR A 164 -6.45 14.56 29.42
CA THR A 164 -7.38 13.54 29.93
C THR A 164 -8.83 13.67 29.40
N TYR A 165 -9.53 12.61 28.96
CA TYR A 165 -9.25 11.17 29.01
C TYR A 165 -9.48 10.46 27.66
N PHE A 166 -8.70 9.42 27.39
CA PHE A 166 -9.16 8.21 26.68
C PHE A 166 -8.99 7.05 27.68
N GLY A 167 -9.99 6.16 27.80
CA GLY A 167 -10.06 5.12 28.84
C GLY A 167 -10.74 3.85 28.33
N ASN A 168 -10.22 2.70 28.73
CA ASN A 168 -10.39 1.41 28.06
C ASN A 168 -11.61 0.57 28.52
N ASN A 169 -11.98 -0.41 27.69
CA ASN A 169 -12.64 -1.70 28.04
C ASN A 169 -14.08 -1.77 28.61
N GLY A 170 -15.00 -2.32 27.81
CA GLY A 170 -15.39 -3.74 27.97
C GLY A 170 -16.80 -4.11 28.51
N VAL A 171 -17.14 -5.39 28.28
CA VAL A 171 -18.27 -6.18 28.85
C VAL A 171 -19.69 -5.94 28.28
N GLU A 172 -19.99 -6.70 27.23
CA GLU A 172 -21.04 -7.75 27.19
C GLU A 172 -22.51 -7.44 27.63
N GLY A 173 -23.46 -7.61 26.70
CA GLY A 173 -24.91 -7.56 26.96
C GLY A 173 -25.76 -7.91 25.73
N ASN A 174 -26.53 -9.01 25.80
CA ASN A 174 -27.37 -9.56 24.72
C ASN A 174 -28.86 -9.14 24.88
N ILE A 175 -29.62 -8.97 23.78
CA ILE A 175 -30.98 -9.53 23.53
C ILE A 175 -31.67 -8.93 22.28
N ARG A 176 -31.70 -9.71 21.21
CA ARG A 176 -32.81 -10.02 20.26
C ARG A 176 -34.15 -9.24 20.35
N SER A 177 -34.56 -8.58 19.25
CA SER A 177 -35.85 -8.85 18.52
C SER A 177 -36.15 -7.91 17.32
N ASN A 178 -36.54 -8.49 16.16
CA ASN A 178 -37.46 -7.87 15.17
C ASN A 178 -38.88 -8.42 15.43
N PRO A 179 -39.99 -7.70 15.09
CA PRO A 179 -40.65 -7.97 13.80
C PRO A 179 -41.50 -6.83 13.14
N THR A 180 -41.42 -6.76 11.79
CA THR A 180 -42.50 -6.66 10.77
C THR A 180 -43.56 -5.51 10.72
N GLU A 181 -44.14 -5.37 9.50
CA GLU A 181 -45.34 -4.64 9.05
C GLU A 181 -45.17 -3.11 8.83
N ASP A 182 -45.24 -2.51 7.64
CA ASP A 182 -45.87 -2.75 6.30
C ASP A 182 -47.20 -1.99 6.06
N HIS A 183 -47.16 -1.03 5.12
CA HIS A 183 -48.31 -0.51 4.36
C HIS A 183 -47.80 0.08 3.02
N GLY A 184 -48.09 -0.61 1.90
CA GLY A 184 -47.83 -0.14 0.52
C GLY A 184 -49.08 0.22 -0.28
N ALA A 185 -48.97 0.16 -1.63
CA ALA A 185 -50.00 0.42 -2.66
C ALA A 185 -50.43 1.91 -2.83
N LEU A 186 -50.85 2.43 -4.00
CA LEU A 186 -50.88 2.05 -5.45
C LEU A 186 -51.13 3.38 -6.23
N SER A 187 -50.99 3.62 -7.54
CA SER A 187 -50.71 2.90 -8.82
C SER A 187 -50.21 3.99 -9.83
N ASN A 188 -49.83 3.84 -11.11
CA ASN A 188 -49.88 2.84 -12.20
C ASN A 188 -48.48 2.81 -12.91
N GLY A 189 -48.17 2.23 -14.08
CA GLY A 189 -48.92 1.55 -15.15
C GLY A 189 -49.20 2.45 -16.39
N ILE A 190 -49.05 2.04 -17.66
CA ILE A 190 -48.75 0.72 -18.28
C ILE A 190 -47.96 0.89 -19.61
N ASN A 191 -47.01 -0.03 -19.85
CA ASN A 191 -46.37 -0.56 -21.08
C ASN A 191 -46.59 0.07 -22.48
N ARG A 192 -45.51 0.08 -23.30
CA ARG A 192 -45.40 -0.85 -24.46
C ARG A 192 -43.98 -0.99 -25.05
N ASP A 193 -43.54 -2.23 -25.23
CA ASP A 193 -42.39 -2.60 -26.08
C ASP A 193 -42.79 -2.71 -27.56
N HIS A 194 -41.82 -2.50 -28.47
CA HIS A 194 -41.80 -3.15 -29.80
C HIS A 194 -40.35 -3.42 -30.24
N ARG A 195 -40.18 -4.34 -31.21
CA ARG A 195 -38.94 -5.09 -31.45
C ARG A 195 -38.63 -5.26 -32.94
N ALA A 196 -37.35 -5.08 -33.29
CA ALA A 196 -36.64 -5.57 -34.48
C ALA A 196 -36.80 -4.89 -35.88
N SER A 197 -35.62 -4.53 -36.41
CA SER A 197 -35.14 -4.73 -37.80
C SER A 197 -35.43 -3.73 -38.93
N ASN A 198 -34.42 -3.64 -39.81
CA ASN A 198 -34.34 -2.97 -41.12
C ASN A 198 -34.35 -1.42 -41.11
N GLY A 199 -33.59 -0.73 -41.98
CA GLY A 199 -32.53 -1.17 -42.88
C GLY A 199 -32.11 -0.12 -43.92
N SER A 200 -30.82 -0.11 -44.29
CA SER A 200 -30.17 0.53 -45.47
C SER A 200 -30.39 2.03 -45.77
N ASP A 201 -29.25 2.75 -45.81
CA ASP A 201 -28.79 3.72 -46.82
C ASP A 201 -29.67 4.90 -47.28
N ILE A 202 -29.09 6.11 -47.21
CA ILE A 202 -28.63 6.85 -48.41
C ILE A 202 -27.66 7.98 -47.99
N MET A 203 -26.77 8.39 -48.90
CA MET A 203 -25.73 9.39 -48.68
C MET A 203 -26.27 10.83 -48.63
N LEU A 204 -25.49 11.74 -48.05
CA LEU A 204 -24.82 12.78 -48.86
C LEU A 204 -23.56 13.31 -48.16
N SER A 205 -22.59 13.74 -48.95
CA SER A 205 -21.31 14.31 -48.48
C SER A 205 -21.30 15.82 -48.68
N SER A 206 -20.54 16.53 -47.84
CA SER A 206 -19.66 17.63 -48.25
C SER A 206 -18.80 18.09 -47.07
N SER A 207 -17.49 18.21 -47.30
CA SER A 207 -16.60 19.04 -46.48
C SER A 207 -16.62 20.47 -47.04
N ASP A 208 -16.34 21.47 -46.21
CA ASP A 208 -15.42 22.52 -46.65
C ASP A 208 -14.70 23.20 -45.47
N SER A 209 -13.76 24.10 -45.79
CA SER A 209 -12.57 24.41 -44.98
C SER A 209 -12.55 25.83 -44.37
N SER A 210 -11.42 26.19 -43.73
CA SER A 210 -10.96 27.55 -43.35
C SER A 210 -11.55 28.17 -42.05
N SER A 211 -10.88 29.10 -41.34
CA SER A 211 -9.44 29.39 -41.17
C SER A 211 -9.17 30.52 -40.14
N GLY A 212 -8.06 30.45 -39.40
CA GLY A 212 -7.15 31.60 -39.20
C GLY A 212 -7.11 32.37 -37.86
N ILE A 213 -5.88 32.82 -37.52
CA ILE A 213 -5.50 34.09 -36.85
C ILE A 213 -5.85 34.17 -35.35
N ASP A 214 -4.87 34.01 -34.42
CA ASP A 214 -3.83 34.97 -33.97
C ASP A 214 -4.42 36.18 -33.18
N THR A 215 -3.81 36.78 -32.14
CA THR A 215 -2.44 37.31 -32.06
C THR A 215 -2.00 37.52 -30.55
N PRO A 216 -0.99 38.33 -30.11
CA PRO A 216 0.21 37.80 -29.44
C PRO A 216 0.52 38.36 -28.03
N MET A 217 1.65 37.92 -27.42
CA MET A 217 2.58 38.86 -26.75
C MET A 217 4.03 38.32 -26.71
N GLU A 218 5.03 39.21 -26.79
CA GLU A 218 6.47 38.88 -26.78
C GLU A 218 7.09 38.85 -25.36
N HIS A 219 8.26 38.21 -25.18
CA HIS A 219 9.56 38.93 -25.07
C HIS A 219 10.79 38.01 -24.85
N LYS A 220 11.94 38.52 -25.33
CA LYS A 220 13.29 37.92 -25.44
C LYS A 220 13.94 37.47 -24.13
N PRO A 221 14.90 36.53 -24.21
CA PRO A 221 16.21 36.67 -23.60
C PRO A 221 17.31 36.98 -24.64
N LYS A 222 18.51 37.36 -24.18
CA LYS A 222 19.65 37.76 -25.05
C LYS A 222 20.61 36.60 -25.31
N ASN A 223 21.18 36.58 -26.52
CA ASN A 223 22.25 35.67 -26.93
C ASN A 223 23.53 35.81 -26.08
N THR A 224 24.20 34.68 -25.81
CA THR A 224 25.67 34.60 -25.69
C THR A 224 26.12 33.30 -26.35
N LYS A 225 27.08 33.38 -27.28
CA LYS A 225 27.41 32.28 -28.20
C LYS A 225 28.47 31.34 -27.60
N PRO A 226 28.35 30.01 -27.75
CA PRO A 226 29.48 29.09 -27.63
C PRO A 226 30.34 29.14 -28.90
N ALA A 227 31.55 28.57 -28.85
CA ALA A 227 32.41 28.42 -30.03
C ALA A 227 33.23 27.12 -29.97
N ARG A 228 33.13 26.34 -31.07
CA ARG A 228 34.01 25.25 -31.50
C ARG A 228 34.20 24.03 -30.59
N GLU A 229 33.67 22.91 -31.10
CA GLU A 229 34.24 21.56 -31.00
C GLU A 229 35.72 21.55 -31.49
N PRO A 230 36.52 20.52 -31.14
CA PRO A 230 36.43 19.26 -31.88
C PRO A 230 36.47 17.97 -31.04
N SER A 231 35.64 17.03 -31.46
CA SER A 231 35.69 15.56 -31.36
C SER A 231 36.87 14.90 -30.62
N ILE A 232 36.54 14.14 -29.57
CA ILE A 232 37.30 12.97 -29.10
C ILE A 232 36.32 11.79 -28.99
N THR A 233 36.72 10.62 -29.48
CA THR A 233 35.99 9.35 -29.40
C THR A 233 36.22 8.61 -28.08
N VAL A 234 35.54 7.47 -27.90
CA VAL A 234 35.80 6.36 -26.94
C VAL A 234 34.84 6.23 -25.73
N GLU A 235 34.48 4.96 -25.46
CA GLU A 235 33.88 4.35 -24.25
C GLU A 235 32.63 4.96 -23.57
N ARG A 236 31.48 4.31 -23.82
CA ARG A 236 30.31 4.33 -22.94
C ARG A 236 30.42 3.22 -21.89
N SER A 237 31.06 3.52 -20.76
CA SER A 237 31.25 2.66 -19.59
C SER A 237 31.47 3.56 -18.35
N SER A 238 31.00 3.31 -17.14
CA SER A 238 30.02 2.34 -16.59
C SER A 238 29.83 2.63 -15.09
N GLN A 239 28.62 2.93 -14.60
CA GLN A 239 28.38 2.99 -13.14
C GLN A 239 26.91 2.81 -12.71
N TRP A 240 26.35 1.60 -12.83
CA TRP A 240 25.28 1.08 -11.94
C TRP A 240 25.23 -0.46 -11.97
N ASP A 241 26.39 -1.12 -11.83
CA ASP A 241 26.51 -2.58 -11.73
C ASP A 241 26.81 -3.03 -10.30
N TRP A 242 25.77 -3.41 -9.55
CA TRP A 242 25.86 -4.35 -8.42
C TRP A 242 24.57 -5.15 -8.30
N LEU A 243 24.72 -6.44 -7.92
CA LEU A 243 23.65 -7.42 -7.67
C LEU A 243 22.92 -8.03 -8.89
N ASN A 244 23.66 -8.64 -9.84
CA ASN A 244 23.09 -9.74 -10.63
C ASN A 244 24.09 -10.87 -10.98
N GLY A 245 24.34 -11.76 -10.00
CA GLY A 245 25.08 -13.02 -10.20
C GLY A 245 24.13 -14.15 -10.59
N SER A 246 23.79 -14.31 -11.87
CA SER A 246 24.56 -15.04 -12.90
C SER A 246 24.48 -16.58 -12.81
N SER A 247 23.59 -17.15 -13.63
CA SER A 247 23.49 -18.60 -13.88
C SER A 247 24.31 -18.99 -15.13
N PRO A 248 25.23 -19.97 -15.07
CA PRO A 248 26.06 -20.33 -16.21
C PRO A 248 25.30 -21.18 -17.24
N LYS A 249 25.24 -20.73 -18.50
CA LYS A 249 24.80 -21.55 -19.64
C LYS A 249 26.00 -22.04 -20.45
N LEU A 250 25.94 -23.33 -20.81
CA LEU A 250 26.88 -24.06 -21.67
C LEU A 250 27.42 -23.24 -22.86
N LYS A 251 28.75 -23.27 -23.05
CA LYS A 251 29.31 -23.32 -24.41
C LYS A 251 29.52 -24.78 -24.80
N ARG A 252 29.27 -25.08 -26.08
CA ARG A 252 29.32 -26.41 -26.67
C ARG A 252 30.58 -26.51 -27.52
N ASN A 253 31.47 -27.46 -27.23
CA ASN A 253 32.00 -28.42 -28.21
C ASN A 253 33.03 -29.39 -27.62
N ASP A 254 33.11 -30.54 -28.31
CA ASP A 254 34.11 -31.60 -28.23
C ASP A 254 34.19 -32.46 -26.95
N SER A 255 35.01 -33.51 -27.04
CA SER A 255 34.65 -34.84 -26.56
C SER A 255 35.68 -35.52 -25.66
N SER A 256 35.20 -36.14 -24.58
CA SER A 256 35.81 -37.33 -23.96
C SER A 256 34.84 -37.95 -22.95
N VAL A 257 34.90 -39.27 -22.78
CA VAL A 257 34.10 -40.02 -21.80
C VAL A 257 34.91 -40.21 -20.53
N SER A 258 34.34 -39.89 -19.37
CA SER A 258 34.78 -40.44 -18.08
C SER A 258 33.64 -40.45 -17.05
N THR A 259 33.54 -41.53 -16.30
CA THR A 259 32.50 -41.76 -15.28
C THR A 259 33.04 -41.45 -13.88
N LEU A 260 32.41 -40.52 -13.15
CA LEU A 260 32.42 -40.32 -11.69
C LEU A 260 31.47 -39.14 -11.40
N GLY A 261 30.81 -38.99 -10.26
CA GLY A 261 30.78 -39.80 -9.04
C GLY A 261 30.29 -38.93 -7.88
N GLU A 262 28.97 -38.83 -7.69
CA GLU A 262 28.36 -37.88 -6.75
C GLU A 262 28.40 -38.40 -5.30
N SER A 263 29.41 -37.94 -4.54
CA SER A 263 29.62 -38.35 -3.15
C SER A 263 28.75 -37.57 -2.17
N LEU A 264 27.72 -38.23 -1.65
CA LEU A 264 27.09 -37.91 -0.38
C LEU A 264 28.11 -38.09 0.76
N GLU A 265 28.32 -37.08 1.61
CA GLU A 265 28.55 -37.30 3.06
C GLU A 265 28.51 -36.01 3.90
N ASP A 266 28.26 -36.20 5.20
CA ASP A 266 28.39 -35.30 6.35
C ASP A 266 28.08 -33.80 6.22
N SER A 267 26.83 -33.49 6.54
CA SER A 267 26.50 -32.32 7.37
C SER A 267 25.41 -32.72 8.37
N SER A 268 25.68 -32.52 9.67
CA SER A 268 24.73 -32.88 10.74
C SER A 268 23.33 -32.32 10.49
N SER A 269 22.31 -33.14 10.67
CA SER A 269 20.90 -32.78 10.44
C SER A 269 20.49 -31.51 11.19
N ASP A 270 20.99 -31.30 12.41
CA ASP A 270 20.69 -30.07 13.17
C ASP A 270 21.24 -28.82 12.48
N ALA A 271 22.42 -28.86 11.83
CA ALA A 271 22.96 -27.71 11.11
C ALA A 271 22.05 -27.27 9.94
N VAL A 272 21.44 -28.25 9.24
CA VAL A 272 20.45 -27.98 8.18
C VAL A 272 19.16 -27.42 8.79
N ILE A 273 18.69 -27.99 9.91
CA ILE A 273 17.50 -27.52 10.64
C ILE A 273 17.69 -26.09 11.16
N GLN A 274 18.85 -25.75 11.72
CA GLN A 274 19.18 -24.39 12.17
C GLN A 274 19.20 -23.40 10.99
N LYS A 275 19.83 -23.77 9.86
CA LYS A 275 19.86 -22.96 8.63
C LYS A 275 18.44 -22.72 8.07
N LEU A 276 17.57 -23.73 8.12
CA LEU A 276 16.15 -23.60 7.77
C LEU A 276 15.38 -22.71 8.75
N LYS A 277 15.56 -22.87 10.08
CA LYS A 277 14.95 -22.00 11.10
C LYS A 277 15.31 -20.53 10.89
N VAL A 278 16.58 -20.23 10.61
CA VAL A 278 17.04 -18.86 10.31
C VAL A 278 16.39 -18.32 9.03
N LYS A 279 16.30 -19.13 7.97
CA LYS A 279 15.65 -18.71 6.71
C LYS A 279 14.14 -18.50 6.87
N VAL A 280 13.45 -19.35 7.66
CA VAL A 280 12.04 -19.15 8.02
C VAL A 280 11.86 -17.85 8.80
N ALA A 281 12.66 -17.60 9.84
CA ALA A 281 12.57 -16.37 10.63
C ALA A 281 12.87 -15.09 9.83
N ALA A 282 13.72 -15.17 8.79
CA ALA A 282 13.93 -14.08 7.85
C ALA A 282 12.70 -13.83 6.96
N LEU A 283 12.09 -14.90 6.42
CA LEU A 283 10.88 -14.82 5.61
C LEU A 283 9.66 -14.35 6.41
N THR A 284 9.52 -14.72 7.68
CA THR A 284 8.49 -14.19 8.58
C THR A 284 8.61 -12.67 8.71
N ARG A 285 9.81 -12.16 9.02
CA ARG A 285 10.04 -10.70 9.10
C ARG A 285 9.80 -9.98 7.79
N GLN A 286 10.07 -10.60 6.65
CA GLN A 286 9.76 -10.03 5.34
C GLN A 286 8.24 -9.95 5.10
N ALA A 287 7.47 -10.96 5.54
CA ALA A 287 6.01 -10.93 5.49
C ALA A 287 5.42 -9.88 6.45
N ASP A 288 5.99 -9.73 7.66
CA ASP A 288 5.58 -8.70 8.63
C ASP A 288 5.77 -7.28 8.05
N LEU A 289 6.89 -7.02 7.35
CA LEU A 289 7.15 -5.76 6.66
C LEU A 289 6.16 -5.53 5.51
N ALA A 290 5.90 -6.54 4.68
CA ALA A 290 4.95 -6.43 3.57
C ALA A 290 3.50 -6.16 4.03
N GLU A 291 3.07 -6.75 5.16
CA GLU A 291 1.75 -6.43 5.74
C GLU A 291 1.71 -5.01 6.32
N LEU A 292 2.81 -4.50 6.90
CA LEU A 292 2.89 -3.09 7.33
C LEU A 292 2.83 -2.12 6.14
N GLU A 293 3.50 -2.44 5.02
CA GLU A 293 3.43 -1.68 3.76
C GLU A 293 2.02 -1.72 3.16
N LEU A 294 1.38 -2.90 3.09
CA LEU A 294 -0.02 -3.03 2.69
C LEU A 294 -0.96 -2.23 3.60
N GLN A 295 -0.72 -2.17 4.91
CA GLN A 295 -1.49 -1.31 5.81
C GLN A 295 -1.23 0.19 5.59
N ALA A 296 -0.02 0.59 5.21
CA ALA A 296 0.27 1.97 4.83
C ALA A 296 -0.45 2.34 3.53
N LEU A 297 -0.41 1.49 2.50
CA LEU A 297 -1.11 1.67 1.23
C LEU A 297 -2.64 1.69 1.43
N ARG A 298 -3.22 0.76 2.21
CA ARG A 298 -4.65 0.80 2.59
C ARG A 298 -5.03 2.14 3.26
N LYS A 299 -4.19 2.66 4.16
CA LYS A 299 -4.40 3.98 4.81
C LYS A 299 -4.26 5.15 3.84
N GLN A 300 -3.43 5.04 2.80
CA GLN A 300 -3.29 6.04 1.74
C GLN A 300 -4.49 6.04 0.80
N ILE A 301 -4.95 4.86 0.36
CA ILE A 301 -6.16 4.70 -0.46
C ILE A 301 -7.38 5.30 0.25
N VAL A 302 -7.58 5.03 1.55
CA VAL A 302 -8.69 5.64 2.32
C VAL A 302 -8.58 7.17 2.40
N LYS A 303 -7.38 7.73 2.45
CA LYS A 303 -7.16 9.19 2.38
C LYS A 303 -7.49 9.78 1.01
N GLU A 304 -7.08 9.12 -0.08
CA GLU A 304 -7.42 9.56 -1.44
C GLU A 304 -8.91 9.39 -1.76
N MET A 305 -9.54 8.30 -1.32
CA MET A 305 -10.99 8.14 -1.44
C MET A 305 -11.74 9.24 -0.69
N LYS A 306 -11.29 9.62 0.52
CA LYS A 306 -11.88 10.75 1.24
C LYS A 306 -11.67 12.08 0.49
N LYS A 307 -10.47 12.38 0.01
CA LYS A 307 -10.22 13.58 -0.82
C LYS A 307 -11.09 13.60 -2.07
N SER A 308 -11.25 12.47 -2.76
CA SER A 308 -12.09 12.33 -3.95
C SER A 308 -13.56 12.57 -3.61
N GLN A 309 -14.05 12.05 -2.48
CA GLN A 309 -15.40 12.33 -1.98
C GLN A 309 -15.60 13.80 -1.56
N ASP A 310 -14.57 14.42 -0.98
CA ASP A 310 -14.60 15.85 -0.61
C ASP A 310 -14.60 16.73 -1.88
N LEU A 311 -13.73 16.44 -2.87
CA LEU A 311 -13.73 17.10 -4.19
C LEU A 311 -15.03 16.88 -4.96
N SER A 312 -15.64 15.69 -4.88
CA SER A 312 -16.93 15.40 -5.50
C SER A 312 -18.07 16.24 -4.90
N ARG A 313 -17.99 16.55 -3.59
CA ARG A 313 -18.90 17.48 -2.93
C ARG A 313 -18.64 18.92 -3.35
N ASP A 314 -17.38 19.33 -3.44
CA ASP A 314 -17.02 20.67 -3.89
C ASP A 314 -17.43 20.92 -5.35
N VAL A 315 -17.32 19.90 -6.22
CA VAL A 315 -17.87 19.94 -7.60
C VAL A 315 -19.39 20.09 -7.57
N ALA A 316 -20.12 19.32 -6.76
CA ALA A 316 -21.57 19.46 -6.65
C ALA A 316 -21.99 20.86 -6.15
N ASN A 317 -21.29 21.41 -5.16
CA ASN A 317 -21.50 22.77 -4.67
C ASN A 317 -21.24 23.81 -5.79
N LEU A 318 -20.16 23.66 -6.56
CA LEU A 318 -19.83 24.54 -7.69
C LEU A 318 -20.83 24.40 -8.85
N GLU A 319 -21.41 23.23 -9.07
CA GLU A 319 -22.51 23.04 -10.01
C GLU A 319 -23.81 23.71 -9.53
N GLU A 320 -24.10 23.68 -8.22
CA GLU A 320 -25.20 24.41 -7.61
C GLU A 320 -25.00 25.93 -7.72
N GLU A 321 -23.81 26.45 -7.38
CA GLU A 321 -23.46 27.86 -7.61
C GLU A 321 -23.55 28.25 -9.09
N ARG A 322 -23.12 27.38 -10.01
CA ARG A 322 -23.21 27.60 -11.47
C ARG A 322 -24.66 27.53 -11.97
N ASN A 323 -25.52 26.74 -11.35
CA ASN A 323 -26.97 26.73 -11.61
C ASN A 323 -27.63 28.02 -11.07
N ALA A 324 -27.33 28.42 -9.84
CA ALA A 324 -27.83 29.66 -9.24
C ALA A 324 -27.38 30.90 -10.03
N LEU A 325 -26.12 30.95 -10.47
CA LEU A 325 -25.62 32.00 -11.37
C LEU A 325 -26.30 31.99 -12.74
N LYS A 326 -26.75 30.82 -13.22
CA LYS A 326 -27.53 30.72 -14.47
C LYS A 326 -28.95 31.26 -14.29
N GLU A 327 -29.62 30.97 -13.17
CA GLU A 327 -30.93 31.57 -12.84
C GLU A 327 -30.82 33.07 -12.58
N VAL A 328 -29.79 33.52 -11.85
CA VAL A 328 -29.50 34.95 -11.64
C VAL A 328 -29.15 35.65 -12.97
N LYS A 329 -28.55 34.96 -13.95
CA LYS A 329 -28.35 35.53 -15.30
C LYS A 329 -29.64 35.60 -16.13
N VAL A 330 -30.62 34.73 -15.89
CA VAL A 330 -31.95 34.81 -16.51
C VAL A 330 -32.78 35.93 -15.88
N ASN A 331 -32.80 36.04 -14.54
CA ASN A 331 -33.56 37.08 -13.84
C ASN A 331 -32.87 38.46 -13.86
N GLY A 332 -31.54 38.51 -13.89
CA GLY A 332 -30.75 39.74 -13.90
C GLY A 332 -30.85 40.55 -15.20
N MET A 333 -31.48 40.00 -16.24
CA MET A 333 -31.76 40.70 -17.50
C MET A 333 -33.03 41.57 -17.46
N LEU A 334 -33.71 41.64 -16.29
CA LEU A 334 -34.96 42.41 -16.08
C LEU A 334 -34.79 43.65 -15.18
N LEU A 335 -33.55 44.08 -14.89
CA LEU A 335 -33.25 45.15 -13.92
C LEU A 335 -32.17 46.16 -14.35
N ILE A 336 -32.04 46.38 -15.66
CA ILE A 336 -31.46 47.60 -16.22
C ILE A 336 -32.57 48.29 -17.01
N ASP A 337 -32.86 49.53 -16.64
CA ASP A 337 -33.85 50.38 -17.31
C ASP A 337 -33.22 51.06 -18.55
N GLU A 338 -34.07 51.51 -19.48
CA GLU A 338 -33.72 52.32 -20.65
C GLU A 338 -32.80 51.66 -21.72
N GLY A 339 -33.40 50.81 -22.59
CA GLY A 339 -32.89 50.50 -23.93
C GLY A 339 -32.76 49.02 -24.29
N ASP A 340 -33.46 48.56 -25.34
CA ASP A 340 -33.19 47.25 -25.96
C ASP A 340 -31.86 47.30 -26.75
N PRO A 341 -30.87 46.46 -26.45
CA PRO A 341 -29.61 46.41 -27.19
C PRO A 341 -29.78 46.19 -28.70
N TRP A 342 -30.85 45.51 -29.14
CA TRP A 342 -31.13 45.32 -30.57
C TRP A 342 -31.62 46.60 -31.24
N ALA A 343 -32.39 47.45 -30.54
CA ALA A 343 -32.84 48.74 -31.07
C ALA A 343 -31.64 49.65 -31.34
N ILE A 344 -30.69 49.74 -30.41
CA ILE A 344 -29.46 50.54 -30.57
C ILE A 344 -28.61 50.01 -31.75
N ILE A 345 -28.55 48.69 -31.94
CA ILE A 345 -27.81 48.07 -33.05
C ILE A 345 -28.49 48.37 -34.41
N ASP A 346 -29.81 48.34 -34.50
CA ASP A 346 -30.53 48.69 -35.74
C ASP A 346 -30.58 50.21 -35.99
N GLU A 347 -30.55 51.05 -34.95
CA GLU A 347 -30.42 52.51 -35.06
C GLU A 347 -29.04 52.89 -35.65
N LEU A 348 -27.94 52.34 -35.10
CA LEU A 348 -26.60 52.49 -35.67
C LEU A 348 -26.48 51.93 -37.10
N ARG A 349 -27.28 50.92 -37.46
CA ARG A 349 -27.36 50.42 -38.85
C ARG A 349 -28.12 51.35 -39.78
N GLN A 350 -29.15 52.05 -39.30
CA GLN A 350 -29.85 53.06 -40.08
C GLN A 350 -28.95 54.28 -40.31
N GLU A 351 -28.27 54.78 -39.28
CA GLU A 351 -27.27 55.87 -39.41
C GLU A 351 -26.18 55.51 -40.43
N LEU A 352 -25.56 54.33 -40.32
CA LEU A 352 -24.51 53.86 -41.24
C LEU A 352 -25.01 53.71 -42.69
N ASN A 353 -26.31 53.43 -42.90
CA ASN A 353 -26.87 53.38 -44.24
C ASN A 353 -27.19 54.79 -44.78
N HIS A 354 -27.73 55.69 -43.95
CA HIS A 354 -27.94 57.08 -44.33
C HIS A 354 -26.62 57.82 -44.64
N GLU A 355 -25.52 57.52 -43.95
CA GLU A 355 -24.20 58.06 -44.29
C GLU A 355 -23.69 57.52 -45.64
N LYS A 356 -23.90 56.24 -45.95
CA LYS A 356 -23.58 55.66 -47.28
C LYS A 356 -24.42 56.28 -48.39
N ASP A 357 -25.71 56.50 -48.16
CA ASP A 357 -26.60 57.15 -49.13
C ASP A 357 -26.17 58.61 -49.37
N LEU A 358 -25.80 59.34 -48.31
CA LEU A 358 -25.28 60.70 -48.39
C LEU A 358 -23.93 60.74 -49.14
N SER A 359 -23.01 59.83 -48.82
CA SER A 359 -21.71 59.69 -49.49
C SER A 359 -21.88 59.36 -50.99
N SER A 360 -22.82 58.48 -51.32
CA SER A 360 -23.16 58.13 -52.71
C SER A 360 -23.73 59.32 -53.48
N ASN A 361 -24.62 60.11 -52.85
CA ASN A 361 -25.15 61.34 -53.44
C ASN A 361 -24.07 62.42 -53.63
N LEU A 362 -23.17 62.59 -52.66
CA LEU A 362 -22.05 63.54 -52.75
C LEU A 362 -21.08 63.14 -53.87
N SER A 363 -20.78 61.85 -54.01
CA SER A 363 -19.96 61.30 -55.10
C SER A 363 -20.62 61.54 -56.47
N LEU A 364 -21.94 61.30 -56.59
CA LEU A 364 -22.70 61.60 -57.81
C LEU A 364 -22.75 63.11 -58.12
N GLN A 365 -22.77 63.98 -57.10
CA GLN A 365 -22.70 65.42 -57.28
C GLN A 365 -21.31 65.86 -57.77
N LEU A 366 -20.24 65.29 -57.19
CA LEU A 366 -18.86 65.49 -57.65
C LEU A 366 -18.68 65.06 -59.10
N GLN A 367 -19.16 63.87 -59.47
CA GLN A 367 -19.12 63.39 -60.86
C GLN A 367 -19.82 64.39 -61.81
N LYS A 368 -21.02 64.86 -61.48
CA LYS A 368 -21.75 65.85 -62.30
C LYS A 368 -21.02 67.19 -62.42
N THR A 369 -20.34 67.65 -61.37
CA THR A 369 -19.49 68.86 -61.47
C THR A 369 -18.24 68.62 -62.32
N GLN A 370 -17.65 67.42 -62.28
CA GLN A 370 -16.51 67.06 -63.12
C GLN A 370 -16.91 66.95 -64.60
N GLU A 371 -18.08 66.37 -64.90
CA GLU A 371 -18.66 66.30 -66.25
C GLU A 371 -18.99 67.71 -66.78
N SER A 372 -19.63 68.57 -65.97
CA SER A 372 -19.93 69.96 -66.36
C SER A 372 -18.65 70.81 -66.54
N ASN A 373 -17.62 70.59 -65.73
CA ASN A 373 -16.31 71.22 -65.92
C ASN A 373 -15.64 70.76 -67.22
N ALA A 374 -15.82 69.50 -67.64
CA ALA A 374 -15.32 69.02 -68.93
C ALA A 374 -16.08 69.68 -70.10
N GLU A 375 -17.40 69.84 -70.01
CA GLU A 375 -18.16 70.63 -71.01
C GLU A 375 -17.72 72.09 -71.07
N LEU A 376 -17.44 72.73 -69.92
CA LEU A 376 -16.94 74.10 -69.87
C LEU A 376 -15.55 74.24 -70.50
N ILE A 377 -14.65 73.27 -70.31
CA ILE A 377 -13.34 73.24 -70.98
C ILE A 377 -13.52 73.12 -72.50
N LEU A 378 -14.37 72.21 -72.98
CA LEU A 378 -14.68 72.07 -74.42
C LEU A 378 -15.35 73.32 -75.00
N ALA A 379 -16.21 74.01 -74.23
CA ALA A 379 -16.82 75.28 -74.63
C ALA A 379 -15.80 76.43 -74.69
N LEU A 380 -14.84 76.47 -73.76
CA LEU A 380 -13.74 77.44 -73.75
C LEU A 380 -12.76 77.21 -74.92
N GLU A 381 -12.45 75.95 -75.23
CA GLU A 381 -11.61 75.58 -76.37
C GLU A 381 -12.30 75.94 -77.70
N LYS A 382 -13.62 75.70 -77.79
CA LYS A 382 -14.45 76.11 -78.92
C LYS A 382 -14.57 77.63 -79.08
N SER A 383 -14.66 78.41 -78.00
CA SER A 383 -14.69 79.88 -78.08
C SER A 383 -13.33 80.48 -78.40
N LYS A 384 -12.24 79.88 -77.88
CA LYS A 384 -10.85 80.21 -78.26
C LYS A 384 -10.59 80.01 -79.75
N SER A 385 -11.21 79.00 -80.37
CA SER A 385 -11.16 78.78 -81.83
C SER A 385 -11.86 79.90 -82.65
N ILE A 386 -12.88 80.56 -82.08
CA ILE A 386 -13.61 81.64 -82.75
C ILE A 386 -12.83 82.97 -82.72
N PHE A 387 -12.04 83.23 -81.67
CA PHE A 387 -11.35 84.50 -81.47
C PHE A 387 -10.14 84.76 -82.40
N PHE A 388 -9.67 83.76 -83.14
CA PHE A 388 -8.51 83.91 -84.05
C PHE A 388 -8.85 84.18 -85.52
N ASN A 389 -10.14 84.26 -85.89
CA ASN A 389 -10.58 84.47 -87.28
C ASN A 389 -11.55 85.65 -87.44
N GLY A 390 -11.03 86.88 -87.43
CA GLY A 390 -11.69 88.01 -88.12
C GLY A 390 -11.53 89.41 -87.51
N GLN A 391 -10.66 90.24 -88.10
CA GLN A 391 -10.85 91.70 -88.16
C GLN A 391 -9.99 92.34 -89.28
N GLN A 392 -10.62 93.14 -90.16
CA GLN A 392 -9.95 93.87 -91.25
C GLN A 392 -10.85 95.01 -91.79
N SER A 393 -10.37 96.27 -91.84
CA SER A 393 -11.07 97.50 -92.30
C SER A 393 -12.30 97.94 -91.47
N TYR A 394 -12.89 99.15 -91.51
CA TYR A 394 -12.62 100.47 -92.16
C TYR A 394 -12.88 101.59 -91.11
N VAL A 395 -12.39 102.85 -91.11
CA VAL A 395 -12.16 103.94 -92.10
C VAL A 395 -13.42 104.78 -92.43
N VAL A 396 -13.25 106.13 -92.44
CA VAL A 396 -14.27 107.23 -92.59
C VAL A 396 -15.13 107.48 -91.33
N GLY A 397 -15.39 108.71 -90.86
CA GLY A 397 -14.95 110.07 -91.26
C GLY A 397 -15.97 111.14 -90.81
N SER A 398 -15.57 112.36 -90.41
CA SER A 398 -16.50 113.33 -89.79
C SER A 398 -16.36 114.79 -90.29
N LYS A 399 -17.52 115.33 -90.71
CA LYS A 399 -18.00 116.73 -90.71
C LYS A 399 -17.05 117.91 -91.03
N SER A 400 -17.52 118.75 -91.95
CA SER A 400 -17.29 120.21 -91.99
C SER A 400 -18.65 120.94 -92.00
N GLU A 401 -18.72 122.18 -91.50
CA GLU A 401 -19.95 122.97 -91.28
C GLU A 401 -19.57 124.47 -91.19
N THR A 402 -20.51 125.42 -91.36
CA THR A 402 -20.34 126.89 -91.56
C THR A 402 -19.69 127.28 -92.92
N ASP A 403 -20.27 128.08 -93.82
CA ASP A 403 -21.47 128.98 -93.86
C ASP A 403 -21.26 130.41 -93.30
N ASP A 404 -21.23 131.42 -94.20
CA ASP A 404 -22.04 132.67 -94.13
C ASP A 404 -21.90 133.52 -95.43
N ASP A 405 -22.89 134.36 -95.72
CA ASP A 405 -23.06 135.18 -96.95
C ASP A 405 -22.36 136.56 -96.92
N GLU A 406 -22.24 137.23 -98.09
CA GLU A 406 -22.30 138.70 -98.20
C GLU A 406 -22.59 139.21 -99.66
N GLU A 407 -23.83 139.05 -100.17
CA GLU A 407 -24.27 139.70 -101.43
C GLU A 407 -24.53 141.22 -101.26
N GLN A 408 -23.51 142.02 -100.93
CA GLN A 408 -23.73 143.46 -100.67
C GLN A 408 -22.63 144.41 -101.23
N ARG A 409 -22.53 144.52 -102.55
CA ARG A 409 -22.13 145.80 -103.20
C ARG A 409 -22.58 146.00 -104.66
N GLU A 410 -23.66 146.76 -104.79
CA GLU A 410 -23.90 147.82 -105.79
C GLU A 410 -23.24 147.65 -107.18
N LEU A 411 -23.95 147.29 -108.25
CA LEU A 411 -24.96 148.12 -108.96
C LEU A 411 -24.58 149.59 -109.29
N GLU A 412 -23.35 150.06 -109.01
CA GLU A 412 -22.85 151.38 -109.41
C GLU A 412 -21.63 151.34 -110.36
N ALA A 413 -21.76 150.66 -111.52
CA ALA A 413 -20.75 150.76 -112.59
C ALA A 413 -21.27 150.64 -114.04
N ILE A 414 -22.59 150.55 -114.27
CA ILE A 414 -23.15 150.53 -115.63
C ILE A 414 -23.18 151.96 -116.21
N VAL A 415 -22.00 152.49 -116.60
CA VAL A 415 -21.80 153.54 -117.63
C VAL A 415 -20.29 153.77 -117.85
N ARG A 416 -19.84 153.71 -119.11
CA ARG A 416 -18.44 153.84 -119.60
C ARG A 416 -17.48 152.71 -119.21
N GLU A 417 -17.59 151.61 -119.96
CA GLU A 417 -16.61 151.23 -121.01
C GLU A 417 -15.11 151.55 -120.82
N HIS A 418 -14.25 150.60 -121.25
CA HIS A 418 -12.77 150.67 -121.33
C HIS A 418 -11.96 150.47 -120.02
N SER A 419 -11.78 149.22 -119.58
CA SER A 419 -10.44 148.62 -119.32
C SER A 419 -10.53 147.19 -118.75
N GLY A 420 -10.42 146.16 -119.62
CA GLY A 420 -10.40 144.73 -119.24
C GLY A 420 -9.13 144.24 -118.52
N THR A 421 -8.42 145.15 -117.83
CA THR A 421 -7.13 144.91 -117.17
C THR A 421 -7.20 144.97 -115.64
N LYS A 422 -8.36 145.29 -115.05
CA LYS A 422 -8.55 145.41 -113.59
C LYS A 422 -9.22 144.18 -112.96
N GLU A 423 -10.26 143.66 -113.62
CA GLU A 423 -10.95 142.43 -113.18
C GLU A 423 -10.04 141.20 -113.31
N THR A 424 -9.28 141.15 -114.40
CA THR A 424 -8.18 140.20 -114.61
C THR A 424 -7.13 140.25 -113.49
N TYR A 425 -6.71 141.45 -113.06
CA TYR A 425 -5.75 141.63 -111.96
C TYR A 425 -6.31 141.15 -110.60
N LEU A 426 -7.61 141.29 -110.35
CA LEU A 426 -8.25 140.78 -109.13
C LEU A 426 -8.39 139.25 -109.13
N LEU A 427 -8.69 138.64 -110.29
CA LEU A 427 -8.61 137.18 -110.43
C LEU A 427 -7.17 136.69 -110.28
N GLU A 428 -6.19 137.38 -110.86
CA GLU A 428 -4.77 137.06 -110.79
C GLU A 428 -4.26 137.09 -109.33
N GLN A 429 -4.66 138.10 -108.54
CA GLN A 429 -4.38 138.13 -107.10
C GLN A 429 -5.03 136.93 -106.37
N LYS A 430 -6.33 136.65 -106.58
CA LYS A 430 -7.00 135.51 -105.93
C LYS A 430 -6.38 134.15 -106.33
N ILE A 431 -5.88 134.04 -107.55
CA ILE A 431 -5.14 132.86 -108.03
C ILE A 431 -3.79 132.74 -107.29
N VAL A 432 -3.05 133.83 -107.10
CA VAL A 432 -1.80 133.85 -106.31
C VAL A 432 -2.07 133.48 -104.84
N ASP A 433 -3.12 134.03 -104.23
CA ASP A 433 -3.48 133.74 -102.84
C ASP A 433 -3.85 132.26 -102.64
N LEU A 434 -4.67 131.70 -103.54
CA LEU A 434 -5.01 130.27 -103.54
C LEU A 434 -3.80 129.36 -103.79
N TYR A 435 -2.85 129.76 -104.64
CA TYR A 435 -1.58 129.04 -104.78
C TYR A 435 -0.75 129.08 -103.49
N GLY A 436 -0.76 130.20 -102.75
CA GLY A 436 -0.13 130.32 -101.44
C GLY A 436 -0.77 129.41 -100.39
N GLU A 437 -2.11 129.32 -100.37
CA GLU A 437 -2.87 128.42 -99.49
C GLU A 437 -2.61 126.94 -99.83
N ILE A 438 -2.55 126.59 -101.12
CA ILE A 438 -2.16 125.24 -101.58
C ILE A 438 -0.73 124.90 -101.12
N GLU A 439 0.20 125.86 -101.13
CA GLU A 439 1.58 125.65 -100.66
C GLU A 439 1.71 125.60 -99.13
N LEU A 440 0.75 126.18 -98.39
CA LEU A 440 0.57 125.96 -96.96
C LEU A 440 0.13 124.53 -96.69
N TYR A 441 -1.00 124.09 -97.27
CA TYR A 441 -1.53 122.74 -97.04
C TYR A 441 -0.57 121.62 -97.47
N LYS A 442 0.30 121.83 -98.47
CA LYS A 442 1.39 120.89 -98.78
C LYS A 442 2.34 120.73 -97.61
N ARG A 443 2.90 121.83 -97.09
CA ARG A 443 3.86 121.78 -95.98
C ARG A 443 3.24 121.22 -94.72
N ASP A 444 1.97 121.54 -94.44
CA ASP A 444 1.27 121.03 -93.27
C ASP A 444 0.95 119.52 -93.43
N LYS A 445 0.66 119.06 -94.66
CA LYS A 445 0.57 117.62 -94.99
C LYS A 445 1.92 116.93 -94.82
N ASP A 446 3.01 117.52 -95.31
CA ASP A 446 4.35 116.92 -95.26
C ASP A 446 4.88 116.86 -93.80
N GLU A 447 4.57 117.85 -92.97
CA GLU A 447 4.79 117.85 -91.51
C GLU A 447 3.98 116.74 -90.81
N LEU A 448 2.69 116.60 -91.14
CA LEU A 448 1.87 115.48 -90.63
C LEU A 448 2.39 114.12 -91.09
N GLU A 449 2.91 114.01 -92.31
CA GLU A 449 3.51 112.77 -92.83
C GLU A 449 4.81 112.42 -92.09
N MET A 450 5.68 113.40 -91.81
CA MET A 450 6.85 113.21 -90.91
C MET A 450 6.44 112.78 -89.49
N GLN A 451 5.38 113.36 -88.92
CA GLN A 451 4.89 112.97 -87.59
C GLN A 451 4.32 111.54 -87.58
N ILE A 452 3.67 111.10 -88.65
CA ILE A 452 3.21 109.72 -88.83
C ILE A 452 4.40 108.76 -88.95
N GLU A 453 5.45 109.12 -89.72
CA GLU A 453 6.69 108.33 -89.83
C GLU A 453 7.41 108.21 -88.48
N GLN A 454 7.51 109.29 -87.70
CA GLN A 454 8.11 109.27 -86.36
C GLN A 454 7.33 108.37 -85.40
N ILE A 455 5.99 108.46 -85.38
CA ILE A 455 5.14 107.59 -84.54
C ILE A 455 5.26 106.11 -84.96
N ALA A 456 5.40 105.83 -86.26
CA ALA A 456 5.62 104.47 -86.74
C ALA A 456 6.99 103.90 -86.33
N LEU A 457 8.03 104.74 -86.31
CA LEU A 457 9.36 104.40 -85.83
C LEU A 457 9.37 104.13 -84.31
N ASP A 458 8.77 105.01 -83.52
CA ASP A 458 8.68 104.86 -82.06
C ASP A 458 7.85 103.61 -81.66
N TYR A 459 6.81 103.28 -82.42
CA TYR A 459 6.03 102.05 -82.23
C TYR A 459 6.88 100.78 -82.45
N GLU A 460 7.72 100.75 -83.49
CA GLU A 460 8.56 99.59 -83.79
C GLU A 460 9.72 99.46 -82.78
N ILE A 461 10.25 100.57 -82.27
CA ILE A 461 11.22 100.57 -81.15
C ILE A 461 10.57 99.96 -79.90
N LEU A 462 9.41 100.48 -79.47
CA LEU A 462 8.70 99.99 -78.28
C LEU A 462 8.32 98.50 -78.40
N LYS A 463 7.95 98.06 -79.61
CA LYS A 463 7.66 96.66 -79.94
C LYS A 463 8.90 95.76 -79.81
N GLN A 464 10.07 96.23 -80.23
CA GLN A 464 11.35 95.52 -80.06
C GLN A 464 11.78 95.46 -78.58
N GLU A 465 11.67 96.57 -77.83
CA GLU A 465 11.98 96.61 -76.40
C GLU A 465 11.07 95.67 -75.60
N ASN A 466 9.77 95.64 -75.91
CA ASN A 466 8.80 94.74 -75.27
C ASN A 466 9.15 93.26 -75.55
N HIS A 467 9.57 92.93 -76.78
CA HIS A 467 10.04 91.57 -77.09
C HIS A 467 11.30 91.18 -76.30
N GLU A 468 12.27 92.11 -76.16
CA GLU A 468 13.47 91.88 -75.35
C GLU A 468 13.13 91.71 -73.85
N MET A 469 12.16 92.48 -73.34
CA MET A 469 11.66 92.36 -71.97
C MET A 469 10.94 91.03 -71.71
N CYS A 470 10.10 90.56 -72.65
CA CYS A 470 9.50 89.22 -72.58
C CYS A 470 10.57 88.12 -72.53
N TYR A 471 11.57 88.17 -73.41
CA TYR A 471 12.67 87.19 -73.44
C TYR A 471 13.51 87.21 -72.14
N LYS A 472 13.79 88.40 -71.59
CA LYS A 472 14.45 88.54 -70.27
C LYS A 472 13.62 87.96 -69.14
N LEU A 473 12.31 88.16 -69.14
CA LEU A 473 11.39 87.64 -68.12
C LEU A 473 11.30 86.12 -68.15
N GLU A 474 11.07 85.53 -69.33
CA GLU A 474 11.03 84.07 -69.52
C GLU A 474 12.34 83.40 -69.08
N ARG A 475 13.48 83.96 -69.52
CA ARG A 475 14.81 83.51 -69.09
C ARG A 475 15.01 83.58 -67.57
N SER A 476 14.51 84.64 -66.93
CA SER A 476 14.61 84.82 -65.47
C SER A 476 13.75 83.79 -64.73
N GLN A 477 12.53 83.54 -65.21
CA GLN A 477 11.61 82.55 -64.65
C GLN A 477 12.17 81.12 -64.75
N LEU A 478 12.76 80.77 -65.90
CA LEU A 478 13.45 79.47 -66.09
C LEU A 478 14.68 79.33 -65.18
N GLN A 479 15.46 80.39 -65.02
CA GLN A 479 16.62 80.40 -64.11
C GLN A 479 16.18 80.27 -62.64
N GLU A 480 15.08 80.89 -62.24
CA GLU A 480 14.53 80.78 -60.88
C GLU A 480 13.93 79.39 -60.60
N GLN A 481 13.21 78.80 -61.55
CA GLN A 481 12.75 77.40 -61.46
C GLN A 481 13.93 76.42 -61.28
N LEU A 482 14.98 76.57 -62.09
CA LEU A 482 16.18 75.73 -61.98
C LEU A 482 16.87 75.92 -60.62
N LYS A 483 16.99 77.17 -60.15
CA LYS A 483 17.55 77.50 -58.83
C LYS A 483 16.75 76.84 -57.71
N ILE A 484 15.42 76.98 -57.71
CA ILE A 484 14.52 76.33 -56.74
C ILE A 484 14.70 74.81 -56.78
N GLN A 485 14.86 74.20 -57.96
CA GLN A 485 15.09 72.76 -58.07
C GLN A 485 16.39 72.30 -57.40
N TYR A 486 17.49 73.06 -57.54
CA TYR A 486 18.76 72.79 -56.86
C TYR A 486 18.73 73.12 -55.35
N GLU A 487 17.99 74.14 -54.93
CA GLU A 487 17.90 74.53 -53.50
C GLU A 487 16.92 73.65 -52.72
N CYS A 488 15.87 73.12 -53.35
CA CYS A 488 14.93 72.18 -52.73
C CYS A 488 15.43 70.72 -52.74
N THR A 489 16.36 70.33 -53.63
CA THR A 489 16.97 68.99 -53.63
C THR A 489 18.31 68.98 -52.90
N SER A 490 18.25 69.12 -51.57
CA SER A 490 19.43 68.97 -50.70
C SER A 490 20.00 67.55 -50.83
N TYR A 491 21.08 67.42 -51.61
CA TYR A 491 21.82 66.16 -51.78
C TYR A 491 22.26 65.55 -50.44
N ALA A 492 22.51 66.38 -49.43
CA ALA A 492 22.84 65.91 -48.08
C ALA A 492 21.68 65.12 -47.44
N THR A 493 20.43 65.59 -47.55
CA THR A 493 19.27 64.89 -46.96
C THR A 493 18.89 63.63 -47.75
N LEU A 494 19.14 63.59 -49.06
CA LEU A 494 18.98 62.36 -49.84
C LEU A 494 20.01 61.30 -49.42
N ASN A 495 21.30 61.66 -49.35
CA ASN A 495 22.36 60.75 -48.94
C ASN A 495 22.17 60.24 -47.49
N GLU A 496 21.66 61.09 -46.59
CA GLU A 496 21.36 60.68 -45.20
C GLU A 496 20.19 59.70 -45.13
N LEU A 497 19.12 59.92 -45.91
CA LEU A 497 18.00 58.97 -46.02
C LEU A 497 18.42 57.65 -46.66
N GLU A 498 19.24 57.68 -47.72
CA GLU A 498 19.73 56.48 -48.39
C GLU A 498 20.66 55.66 -47.47
N SER A 499 21.50 56.32 -46.66
CA SER A 499 22.28 55.65 -45.61
C SER A 499 21.41 55.06 -44.50
N GLN A 500 20.32 55.73 -44.09
CA GLN A 500 19.35 55.16 -43.14
C GLN A 500 18.63 53.92 -43.72
N ILE A 501 18.30 53.94 -45.02
CA ILE A 501 17.74 52.77 -45.72
C ILE A 501 18.75 51.62 -45.73
N GLU A 502 20.01 51.84 -46.12
CA GLU A 502 21.05 50.81 -46.12
C GLU A 502 21.25 50.19 -44.72
N ILE A 503 21.22 51.00 -43.66
CA ILE A 503 21.32 50.52 -42.27
C ILE A 503 20.12 49.62 -41.93
N LEU A 504 18.89 50.07 -42.26
CA LEU A 504 17.66 49.32 -41.98
C LEU A 504 17.58 48.00 -42.78
N GLU A 505 18.02 47.99 -44.04
CA GLU A 505 18.09 46.77 -44.86
C GLU A 505 19.09 45.76 -44.28
N ASN A 506 20.26 46.21 -43.82
CA ASN A 506 21.25 45.35 -43.19
C ASN A 506 20.75 44.78 -41.84
N ASP A 507 20.06 45.58 -41.03
CA ASP A 507 19.45 45.12 -39.78
C ASP A 507 18.32 44.11 -40.04
N LEU A 508 17.45 44.36 -41.03
CA LEU A 508 16.38 43.43 -41.44
C LEU A 508 16.98 42.10 -41.93
N LYS A 509 18.03 42.15 -42.75
CA LYS A 509 18.77 40.99 -43.25
C LYS A 509 19.43 40.20 -42.11
N LEU A 510 19.98 40.88 -41.09
CA LEU A 510 20.51 40.25 -39.89
C LEU A 510 19.41 39.58 -39.05
N LYS A 511 18.26 40.25 -38.86
CA LYS A 511 17.09 39.68 -38.16
C LYS A 511 16.50 38.48 -38.88
N SER A 512 16.42 38.53 -40.21
CA SER A 512 16.01 37.40 -41.06
C SER A 512 16.94 36.18 -40.86
N LYS A 513 18.25 36.41 -40.75
CA LYS A 513 19.21 35.34 -40.44
C LYS A 513 19.05 34.79 -39.02
N GLU A 514 18.93 35.66 -38.00
CA GLU A 514 18.68 35.22 -36.62
C GLU A 514 17.36 34.42 -36.51
N LEU A 515 16.32 34.83 -37.22
CA LEU A 515 15.06 34.09 -37.32
C LEU A 515 15.27 32.71 -37.96
N SER A 516 15.99 32.62 -39.08
CA SER A 516 16.30 31.35 -39.74
C SER A 516 17.12 30.41 -38.84
N GLU A 517 18.11 30.93 -38.12
CA GLU A 517 18.87 30.16 -37.11
C GLU A 517 17.97 29.69 -35.96
N SER A 518 17.05 30.54 -35.47
CA SER A 518 16.11 30.15 -34.42
C SER A 518 15.08 29.10 -34.86
N ILE A 519 14.62 29.15 -36.12
CA ILE A 519 13.68 28.16 -36.69
C ILE A 519 14.34 26.78 -36.80
N LEU A 520 15.66 26.71 -37.06
CA LEU A 520 16.39 25.43 -37.04
C LEU A 520 16.51 24.87 -35.61
N ALA A 521 16.82 25.71 -34.63
CA ALA A 521 16.89 25.30 -33.23
C ALA A 521 15.51 24.88 -32.67
N ILE A 522 14.43 25.54 -33.08
CA ILE A 522 13.05 25.13 -32.75
C ILE A 522 12.76 23.73 -33.31
N LYS A 523 13.11 23.45 -34.56
CA LYS A 523 12.91 22.12 -35.18
C LYS A 523 13.74 21.01 -34.50
N GLU A 524 14.96 21.32 -34.08
CA GLU A 524 15.77 20.39 -33.28
C GLU A 524 15.07 20.08 -31.94
N LEU A 525 14.57 21.09 -31.23
CA LEU A 525 13.78 20.91 -30.01
C LEU A 525 12.45 20.16 -30.24
N GLU A 526 11.74 20.42 -31.34
CA GLU A 526 10.54 19.67 -31.75
C GLU A 526 10.86 18.18 -31.94
N THR A 527 11.98 17.84 -32.59
CA THR A 527 12.40 16.44 -32.71
C THR A 527 12.81 15.81 -31.38
N HIS A 528 13.43 16.56 -30.47
CA HIS A 528 13.72 16.08 -29.12
C HIS A 528 12.46 15.83 -28.29
N ILE A 529 11.47 16.73 -28.37
CA ILE A 529 10.16 16.55 -27.72
C ILE A 529 9.48 15.30 -28.25
N LYS A 530 9.40 15.15 -29.58
CA LYS A 530 8.77 13.96 -30.20
C LYS A 530 9.45 12.65 -29.79
N ASN A 531 10.78 12.61 -29.76
CA ASN A 531 11.50 11.40 -29.33
C ASN A 531 11.24 11.08 -27.85
N LEU A 532 11.11 12.09 -26.98
CA LEU A 532 10.74 11.91 -25.57
C LEU A 532 9.28 11.49 -25.39
N GLU A 533 8.37 11.95 -26.24
CA GLU A 533 6.97 11.48 -26.29
C GLU A 533 6.91 9.99 -26.69
N GLU A 534 7.69 9.58 -27.71
CA GLU A 534 7.83 8.19 -28.14
C GLU A 534 8.48 7.31 -27.06
N ASP A 535 9.54 7.77 -26.38
CA ASP A 535 10.15 7.05 -25.25
C ASP A 535 9.15 6.86 -24.08
N LEU A 536 8.33 7.88 -23.77
CA LEU A 536 7.32 7.81 -22.72
C LEU A 536 6.13 6.90 -23.09
N GLU A 537 5.69 6.92 -24.36
CA GLU A 537 4.65 6.02 -24.86
C GLU A 537 5.13 4.56 -24.83
N ASN A 538 6.36 4.29 -25.29
CA ASN A 538 6.99 2.98 -25.19
C ASN A 538 7.13 2.52 -23.72
N GLN A 539 7.51 3.41 -22.80
CA GLN A 539 7.59 3.08 -21.37
C GLN A 539 6.19 2.76 -20.79
N SER A 540 5.17 3.54 -21.15
CA SER A 540 3.78 3.29 -20.72
C SER A 540 3.27 1.94 -21.23
N HIS A 541 3.56 1.59 -22.50
CA HIS A 541 3.18 0.31 -23.06
C HIS A 541 3.92 -0.87 -22.40
N GLY A 542 5.19 -0.69 -22.03
CA GLY A 542 5.93 -1.66 -21.22
C GLY A 542 5.27 -1.93 -19.86
N PHE A 543 4.84 -0.86 -19.16
CA PHE A 543 4.11 -1.01 -17.89
C PHE A 543 2.73 -1.65 -18.06
N GLU A 544 2.03 -1.41 -19.17
CA GLU A 544 0.75 -2.07 -19.50
C GLU A 544 0.96 -3.60 -19.65
N ILE A 545 2.00 -4.01 -20.37
CA ILE A 545 2.36 -5.43 -20.56
C ILE A 545 2.78 -6.09 -19.23
N ASP A 546 3.67 -5.46 -18.45
CA ASP A 546 4.10 -5.98 -17.15
C ASP A 546 2.92 -6.12 -16.17
N LEU A 547 1.95 -5.21 -16.22
CA LEU A 547 0.74 -5.26 -15.39
C LEU A 547 -0.21 -6.38 -15.81
N GLU A 548 -0.40 -6.60 -17.12
CA GLU A 548 -1.23 -7.68 -17.67
C GLU A 548 -0.59 -9.06 -17.42
N ASP A 549 0.73 -9.22 -17.59
CA ASP A 549 1.45 -10.46 -17.24
C ASP A 549 1.35 -10.75 -15.73
N LEU A 550 1.47 -9.72 -14.88
CA LEU A 550 1.25 -9.84 -13.44
C LEU A 550 -0.20 -10.20 -13.09
N MET A 551 -1.18 -9.68 -13.82
CA MET A 551 -2.60 -10.00 -13.63
C MET A 551 -2.91 -11.45 -14.03
N ASN A 552 -2.33 -11.92 -15.14
CA ASN A 552 -2.45 -13.31 -15.60
C ASN A 552 -1.75 -14.28 -14.64
N ALA A 553 -0.53 -13.96 -14.18
CA ALA A 553 0.18 -14.76 -13.18
C ALA A 553 -0.60 -14.85 -11.84
N LYS A 554 -1.20 -13.75 -11.40
CA LYS A 554 -2.03 -13.68 -10.18
C LYS A 554 -3.33 -14.47 -10.32
N THR A 555 -4.06 -14.31 -11.42
CA THR A 555 -5.31 -15.05 -11.65
C THR A 555 -5.07 -16.54 -11.82
N GLU A 556 -3.96 -16.97 -12.46
CA GLU A 556 -3.60 -18.39 -12.49
C GLU A 556 -3.22 -18.91 -11.09
N GLN A 557 -2.51 -18.13 -10.27
CA GLN A 557 -2.24 -18.48 -8.87
C GLN A 557 -3.53 -18.63 -8.04
N GLU A 558 -4.50 -17.72 -8.19
CA GLU A 558 -5.82 -17.81 -7.54
C GLU A 558 -6.58 -19.06 -8.00
N GLN A 559 -6.59 -19.36 -9.30
CA GLN A 559 -7.17 -20.60 -9.82
C GLN A 559 -6.48 -21.87 -9.27
N ARG A 560 -5.14 -21.89 -9.16
CA ARG A 560 -4.41 -23.00 -8.54
C ARG A 560 -4.78 -23.16 -7.06
N ALA A 561 -4.94 -22.05 -6.32
CA ALA A 561 -5.36 -22.07 -4.92
C ALA A 561 -6.80 -22.61 -4.74
N ILE A 562 -7.75 -22.17 -5.57
CA ILE A 562 -9.15 -22.67 -5.57
C ILE A 562 -9.17 -24.19 -5.82
N ARG A 563 -8.47 -24.66 -6.87
CA ARG A 563 -8.35 -26.11 -7.17
C ARG A 563 -7.76 -26.90 -6.00
N ALA A 564 -6.79 -26.33 -5.27
CA ALA A 564 -6.20 -26.97 -4.10
C ALA A 564 -7.19 -27.00 -2.91
N GLU A 565 -7.94 -25.91 -2.68
CA GLU A 565 -8.92 -25.86 -1.61
C GLU A 565 -10.09 -26.82 -1.84
N ASP A 566 -10.64 -26.90 -3.06
CA ASP A 566 -11.74 -27.83 -3.35
C ASP A 566 -11.32 -29.30 -3.27
N ASN A 567 -10.10 -29.64 -3.67
CA ASN A 567 -9.54 -30.97 -3.43
C ASN A 567 -9.40 -31.26 -1.92
N LEU A 568 -8.96 -30.28 -1.12
CA LEU A 568 -8.84 -30.40 0.33
C LEU A 568 -10.21 -30.50 1.02
N ARG A 569 -11.22 -29.74 0.58
CA ARG A 569 -12.63 -29.85 1.01
C ARG A 569 -13.18 -31.26 0.71
N LYS A 570 -12.94 -31.77 -0.50
CA LYS A 570 -13.33 -33.12 -0.93
C LYS A 570 -12.67 -34.21 -0.07
N MET A 571 -11.37 -34.11 0.21
CA MET A 571 -10.68 -35.04 1.12
C MET A 571 -11.18 -34.94 2.57
N ARG A 572 -11.45 -33.74 3.08
CA ARG A 572 -12.06 -33.56 4.42
C ARG A 572 -13.43 -34.23 4.51
N LEU A 573 -14.27 -34.08 3.49
CA LEU A 573 -15.59 -34.74 3.42
C LEU A 573 -15.45 -36.27 3.34
N GLN A 574 -14.51 -36.79 2.54
CA GLN A 574 -14.23 -38.23 2.47
C GLN A 574 -13.75 -38.78 3.83
N ASN A 575 -12.86 -38.07 4.52
CA ASN A 575 -12.37 -38.47 5.84
C ASN A 575 -13.47 -38.40 6.91
N ALA A 576 -14.31 -37.36 6.91
CA ALA A 576 -15.47 -37.27 7.79
C ALA A 576 -16.46 -38.44 7.58
N ASN A 577 -16.73 -38.80 6.31
CA ASN A 577 -17.55 -39.96 5.97
C ASN A 577 -16.92 -41.30 6.40
N ALA A 578 -15.58 -41.43 6.35
CA ALA A 578 -14.88 -42.60 6.85
C ALA A 578 -14.93 -42.69 8.39
N ALA A 579 -14.69 -41.58 9.09
CA ALA A 579 -14.78 -41.50 10.55
C ALA A 579 -16.20 -41.82 11.04
N ALA A 580 -17.24 -41.31 10.38
CA ALA A 580 -18.64 -41.62 10.71
C ALA A 580 -18.97 -43.11 10.54
N ARG A 581 -18.43 -43.78 9.51
CA ARG A 581 -18.57 -45.23 9.33
C ARG A 581 -17.89 -46.01 10.45
N LEU A 582 -16.64 -45.67 10.80
CA LEU A 582 -15.89 -46.30 11.89
C LEU A 582 -16.57 -46.09 13.26
N GLN A 583 -17.15 -44.90 13.50
CA GLN A 583 -17.91 -44.61 14.72
C GLN A 583 -19.19 -45.46 14.80
N GLU A 584 -19.90 -45.64 13.69
CA GLU A 584 -21.09 -46.50 13.63
C GLU A 584 -20.73 -48.00 13.75
N GLU A 585 -19.59 -48.44 13.21
CA GLU A 585 -19.08 -49.79 13.42
C GLU A 585 -18.67 -50.04 14.89
N LEU A 586 -17.98 -49.09 15.52
CA LEU A 586 -17.65 -49.14 16.94
C LEU A 586 -18.92 -49.13 17.81
N ARG A 587 -19.94 -48.33 17.46
CA ARG A 587 -21.25 -48.35 18.13
C ARG A 587 -21.93 -49.71 18.02
N ARG A 588 -21.92 -50.34 16.84
CA ARG A 588 -22.45 -51.71 16.63
C ARG A 588 -21.67 -52.76 17.41
N LEU A 589 -20.35 -52.67 17.42
CA LEU A 589 -19.48 -53.58 18.19
C LEU A 589 -19.73 -53.44 19.69
N SER A 590 -19.83 -52.21 20.19
CA SER A 590 -20.19 -51.92 21.59
C SER A 590 -21.58 -52.45 21.95
N GLN A 591 -22.58 -52.27 21.07
CA GLN A 591 -23.93 -52.78 21.28
C GLN A 591 -23.96 -54.32 21.31
N LYS A 592 -23.17 -54.98 20.45
CA LYS A 592 -23.00 -56.45 20.46
C LYS A 592 -22.25 -56.93 21.70
N MET A 593 -21.20 -56.22 22.12
CA MET A 593 -20.42 -56.56 23.31
C MET A 593 -21.30 -56.46 24.57
N ALA A 594 -22.08 -55.38 24.70
CA ALA A 594 -23.03 -55.19 25.79
C ALA A 594 -24.08 -56.31 25.86
N SER A 595 -24.70 -56.71 24.74
CA SER A 595 -25.68 -57.81 24.77
C SER A 595 -25.05 -59.18 25.03
N THR A 596 -23.82 -59.43 24.56
CA THR A 596 -23.08 -60.65 24.95
C THR A 596 -22.69 -60.64 26.44
N PHE A 597 -22.37 -59.47 27.00
CA PHE A 597 -22.09 -59.33 28.42
C PHE A 597 -23.35 -59.58 29.26
N GLU A 598 -24.49 -58.98 28.90
CA GLU A 598 -25.78 -59.17 29.57
C GLU A 598 -26.23 -60.65 29.56
N VAL A 599 -25.99 -61.37 28.45
CA VAL A 599 -26.24 -62.81 28.36
C VAL A 599 -25.29 -63.62 29.26
N ASN A 600 -24.00 -63.26 29.30
CA ASN A 600 -23.00 -63.91 30.14
C ASN A 600 -23.24 -63.65 31.64
N GLU A 601 -23.65 -62.44 32.01
CA GLU A 601 -24.03 -62.03 33.37
C GLU A 601 -25.24 -62.84 33.85
N LYS A 602 -26.29 -62.96 33.01
CA LYS A 602 -27.45 -63.82 33.31
C LYS A 602 -27.10 -65.30 33.41
N ALA A 603 -26.11 -65.78 32.65
CA ALA A 603 -25.60 -67.15 32.77
C ALA A 603 -24.80 -67.36 34.07
N ALA A 604 -23.94 -66.41 34.43
CA ALA A 604 -23.17 -66.45 35.68
C ALA A 604 -24.08 -66.35 36.93
N MET A 605 -25.13 -65.51 36.86
CA MET A 605 -26.15 -65.41 37.91
C MET A 605 -26.87 -66.75 38.12
N LYS A 606 -27.36 -67.39 37.05
CA LYS A 606 -27.96 -68.73 37.12
C LYS A 606 -27.00 -69.77 37.69
N ALA A 607 -25.76 -69.81 37.23
CA ALA A 607 -24.74 -70.74 37.75
C ALA A 607 -24.42 -70.48 39.25
N MET A 608 -24.52 -69.23 39.71
CA MET A 608 -24.38 -68.88 41.13
C MET A 608 -25.61 -69.32 41.95
N ASP A 609 -26.82 -69.18 41.42
CA ASP A 609 -28.05 -69.65 42.06
C ASP A 609 -28.10 -71.18 42.13
N GLU A 610 -27.78 -71.88 41.04
CA GLU A 610 -27.61 -73.34 40.99
C GLU A 610 -26.55 -73.81 42.00
N ALA A 611 -25.39 -73.15 42.04
CA ALA A 611 -24.36 -73.45 43.04
C ALA A 611 -24.82 -73.16 44.49
N ASN A 612 -25.69 -72.17 44.70
CA ASN A 612 -26.27 -71.89 46.02
C ASN A 612 -27.30 -72.94 46.44
N ILE A 613 -28.12 -73.45 45.52
CA ILE A 613 -29.03 -74.58 45.76
C ILE A 613 -28.21 -75.82 46.15
N LEU A 614 -27.20 -76.18 45.35
CA LEU A 614 -26.31 -77.30 45.65
C LEU A 614 -25.55 -77.15 46.98
N ARG A 615 -25.20 -75.91 47.40
CA ARG A 615 -24.64 -75.62 48.74
C ARG A 615 -25.65 -75.76 49.88
N VAL A 616 -26.95 -75.61 49.62
CA VAL A 616 -28.01 -75.87 50.61
C VAL A 616 -28.25 -77.38 50.72
N GLU A 617 -28.44 -78.06 49.59
CA GLU A 617 -28.61 -79.53 49.53
C GLU A 617 -27.42 -80.25 50.17
N LYS A 618 -26.20 -79.86 49.83
CA LYS A 618 -24.98 -80.38 50.45
C LYS A 618 -25.02 -80.26 51.98
N ARG A 619 -25.41 -79.10 52.53
CA ARG A 619 -25.48 -78.90 53.99
C ARG A 619 -26.55 -79.78 54.64
N VAL A 620 -27.71 -79.95 54.00
CA VAL A 620 -28.76 -80.88 54.48
C VAL A 620 -28.27 -82.33 54.50
N LEU A 621 -27.47 -82.74 53.52
CA LEU A 621 -26.83 -84.06 53.50
C LEU A 621 -25.70 -84.19 54.55
N GLU A 622 -24.90 -83.14 54.76
CA GLU A 622 -23.88 -83.11 55.82
C GLU A 622 -24.52 -83.20 57.21
N ASP A 623 -25.59 -82.45 57.49
CA ASP A 623 -26.38 -82.53 58.72
C ASP A 623 -27.00 -83.93 58.93
N MET A 624 -27.46 -84.58 57.85
CA MET A 624 -27.99 -85.95 57.91
C MET A 624 -26.89 -86.97 58.22
N ILE A 625 -25.69 -86.81 57.64
CA ILE A 625 -24.52 -87.64 57.94
C ILE A 625 -24.05 -87.44 59.39
N VAL A 626 -24.11 -86.22 59.93
CA VAL A 626 -23.81 -85.96 61.35
C VAL A 626 -24.83 -86.67 62.25
N LYS A 627 -26.14 -86.51 61.99
CA LYS A 627 -27.19 -87.20 62.76
C LYS A 627 -27.06 -88.72 62.71
N MET A 628 -26.79 -89.31 61.54
CA MET A 628 -26.57 -90.76 61.45
C MET A 628 -25.30 -91.22 62.19
N LYS A 629 -24.26 -90.38 62.28
CA LYS A 629 -23.09 -90.67 63.14
C LYS A 629 -23.43 -90.59 64.63
N GLU A 630 -24.23 -89.60 65.04
CA GLU A 630 -24.72 -89.47 66.42
C GLU A 630 -25.62 -90.67 66.81
N GLU A 631 -26.56 -91.06 65.95
CA GLU A 631 -27.41 -92.24 66.14
C GLU A 631 -26.62 -93.55 66.20
N LEU A 632 -25.60 -93.70 65.34
CA LEU A 632 -24.73 -94.88 65.29
C LEU A 632 -23.78 -94.93 66.50
N GLN A 633 -23.26 -93.78 66.95
CA GLN A 633 -22.49 -93.67 68.20
C GLN A 633 -23.37 -94.07 69.39
N HIS A 634 -24.54 -93.46 69.56
CA HIS A 634 -25.50 -93.81 70.62
C HIS A 634 -26.01 -95.27 70.53
N LEU A 635 -26.03 -95.88 69.35
CA LEU A 635 -26.27 -97.32 69.21
C LEU A 635 -25.05 -98.15 69.68
N GLY A 636 -23.84 -97.74 69.32
CA GLY A 636 -22.58 -98.33 69.79
C GLY A 636 -22.44 -98.24 71.31
N ASP A 637 -22.71 -97.08 71.90
CA ASP A 637 -22.69 -96.86 73.35
C ASP A 637 -23.67 -97.79 74.07
N ARG A 638 -24.92 -97.93 73.57
CA ARG A 638 -25.90 -98.90 74.10
C ARG A 638 -25.53 -100.36 73.89
N PHE A 639 -24.66 -100.69 72.93
CA PHE A 639 -24.07 -102.03 72.83
C PHE A 639 -22.91 -102.21 73.81
N GLN A 640 -22.11 -101.16 74.03
CA GLN A 640 -21.01 -101.16 75.01
C GLN A 640 -21.55 -101.26 76.45
N GLU A 641 -22.61 -100.53 76.79
CA GLU A 641 -23.35 -100.68 78.06
C GLU A 641 -23.79 -102.14 78.28
N LYS A 642 -24.42 -102.77 77.28
CA LYS A 642 -24.83 -104.18 77.35
C LYS A 642 -23.66 -105.14 77.47
N LEU A 643 -22.52 -104.85 76.85
CA LEU A 643 -21.29 -105.63 77.00
C LEU A 643 -20.70 -105.48 78.41
N VAL A 644 -20.79 -104.30 79.03
CA VAL A 644 -20.40 -104.08 80.42
C VAL A 644 -21.36 -104.81 81.38
N ASP A 645 -22.69 -104.69 81.20
CA ASP A 645 -23.69 -105.45 81.98
C ASP A 645 -23.47 -106.96 81.91
N LEU A 646 -23.18 -107.49 80.71
CA LEU A 646 -22.87 -108.92 80.52
C LEU A 646 -21.51 -109.29 81.14
N SER A 647 -20.50 -108.42 81.03
CA SER A 647 -19.21 -108.61 81.69
C SER A 647 -19.35 -108.64 83.22
N ASP A 648 -20.18 -107.77 83.79
CA ASP A 648 -20.45 -107.74 85.23
C ASP A 648 -21.28 -108.94 85.69
N GLN A 649 -22.24 -109.41 84.89
CA GLN A 649 -22.92 -110.70 85.12
C GLN A 649 -21.94 -111.87 85.08
N ILE A 650 -21.00 -111.90 84.13
CA ILE A 650 -19.93 -112.90 84.05
C ILE A 650 -19.00 -112.78 85.27
N SER A 651 -18.65 -111.58 85.72
CA SER A 651 -17.83 -111.36 86.92
C SER A 651 -18.55 -111.85 88.18
N LEU A 652 -19.86 -111.63 88.29
CA LEU A 652 -20.70 -112.10 89.39
C LEU A 652 -20.83 -113.63 89.38
N LYS A 653 -21.01 -114.24 88.20
CA LYS A 653 -21.04 -115.71 88.04
C LYS A 653 -19.67 -116.34 88.33
N SER A 654 -18.58 -115.70 87.93
CA SER A 654 -17.22 -116.11 88.27
C SER A 654 -16.96 -116.03 89.78
N LYS A 655 -17.38 -114.95 90.45
CA LYS A 655 -17.35 -114.84 91.92
C LYS A 655 -18.21 -115.90 92.62
N GLN A 656 -19.36 -116.29 92.03
CA GLN A 656 -20.18 -117.41 92.53
C GLN A 656 -19.46 -118.76 92.37
N LEU A 657 -18.81 -119.01 91.23
CA LEU A 657 -18.02 -120.21 90.98
C LEU A 657 -16.80 -120.31 91.91
N GLU A 658 -16.04 -119.23 92.10
CA GLU A 658 -14.88 -119.20 93.00
C GLU A 658 -15.31 -119.41 94.48
N LYS A 659 -16.51 -118.95 94.87
CA LYS A 659 -17.09 -119.27 96.18
C LYS A 659 -17.45 -120.75 96.32
N ILE A 660 -18.06 -121.36 95.29
CA ILE A 660 -18.37 -122.80 95.28
C ILE A 660 -17.08 -123.65 95.30
N LYS A 661 -16.07 -123.27 94.52
CA LYS A 661 -14.75 -123.89 94.50
C LYS A 661 -14.12 -123.91 95.90
N LYS A 662 -14.05 -122.77 96.59
CA LYS A 662 -13.55 -122.72 97.98
C LYS A 662 -14.39 -123.54 98.97
N GLN A 663 -15.68 -123.71 98.70
CA GLN A 663 -16.56 -124.55 99.50
C GLN A 663 -16.25 -126.05 99.32
N ILE A 664 -15.88 -126.47 98.11
CA ILE A 664 -15.37 -127.82 97.80
C ILE A 664 -13.97 -128.03 98.39
N GLU A 665 -13.09 -127.03 98.27
CA GLU A 665 -11.71 -127.03 98.77
C GLU A 665 -11.69 -127.23 100.31
N ASN A 666 -12.50 -126.47 101.04
CA ASN A 666 -12.67 -126.63 102.49
C ASN A 666 -13.23 -128.01 102.89
N MET A 667 -14.13 -128.60 102.09
CA MET A 667 -14.65 -129.96 102.34
C MET A 667 -13.56 -131.02 102.19
N ALA A 668 -12.71 -130.91 101.15
CA ALA A 668 -11.59 -131.83 100.92
C ALA A 668 -10.57 -131.78 102.08
N GLU A 669 -10.30 -130.60 102.63
CA GLU A 669 -9.41 -130.44 103.79
C GLU A 669 -9.95 -131.17 105.04
N THR A 670 -11.27 -131.09 105.31
CA THR A 670 -11.89 -131.80 106.45
C THR A 670 -11.88 -133.32 106.31
N GLU A 671 -11.97 -133.85 105.08
CA GLU A 671 -11.83 -135.30 104.82
C GLU A 671 -10.41 -135.82 105.03
N ARG A 672 -9.41 -134.92 104.97
CA ARG A 672 -7.99 -135.26 105.11
C ARG A 672 -7.62 -135.53 106.57
N GLN A 673 -8.08 -134.66 107.47
CA GLN A 673 -7.77 -134.72 108.90
C GLN A 673 -8.36 -135.97 109.58
N ASN A 674 -9.55 -136.42 109.19
CA ASN A 674 -10.16 -137.64 109.75
C ASN A 674 -9.35 -138.93 109.44
N ARG A 675 -8.50 -138.95 108.41
CA ARG A 675 -7.68 -140.12 108.04
C ARG A 675 -6.33 -140.18 108.76
N GLU A 676 -6.02 -139.19 109.60
CA GLU A 676 -4.70 -139.02 110.24
C GLU A 676 -4.69 -139.49 111.71
N SER A 677 -5.85 -139.53 112.39
CA SER A 677 -5.97 -140.05 113.76
C SER A 677 -5.87 -141.58 113.90
N GLU A 678 -6.15 -142.35 112.84
CA GLU A 678 -6.25 -143.83 112.92
C GLU A 678 -4.90 -144.58 112.79
N ARG A 679 -3.75 -143.90 112.92
CA ARG A 679 -2.43 -144.49 112.59
C ARG A 679 -1.35 -144.37 113.68
N LEU A 680 -1.75 -144.20 114.95
CA LEU A 680 -0.82 -143.97 116.07
C LEU A 680 -1.01 -144.91 117.27
N GLU A 681 -1.30 -146.20 117.04
CA GLU A 681 -1.37 -147.22 118.10
C GLU A 681 -0.60 -148.54 117.80
N GLU A 682 0.14 -148.64 116.67
CA GLU A 682 0.73 -149.92 116.21
C GLU A 682 2.26 -149.90 115.92
N VAL A 683 3.04 -149.01 116.54
CA VAL A 683 4.53 -149.05 116.45
C VAL A 683 5.21 -148.76 117.80
N ALA A 684 5.23 -149.75 118.69
CA ALA A 684 6.04 -149.71 119.90
C ALA A 684 6.50 -151.11 120.32
N ILE A 685 7.75 -151.22 120.80
CA ILE A 685 8.40 -152.43 121.36
C ILE A 685 8.71 -153.53 120.32
N ASP A 686 9.80 -153.36 119.55
CA ASP A 686 10.66 -154.48 119.12
C ASP A 686 12.09 -154.01 118.79
N SER A 687 12.86 -153.58 119.81
CA SER A 687 14.20 -152.99 119.60
C SER A 687 15.16 -153.00 120.80
N SER A 688 15.04 -153.93 121.76
CA SER A 688 15.89 -153.95 122.98
C SER A 688 17.02 -154.99 123.01
N ASP A 689 17.02 -156.01 122.14
CA ASP A 689 17.78 -157.25 122.35
C ASP A 689 19.20 -157.30 121.73
N LEU A 690 19.77 -156.15 121.35
CA LEU A 690 21.12 -156.09 120.76
C LEU A 690 22.25 -155.77 121.75
N TYR A 691 21.95 -155.53 123.04
CA TYR A 691 22.94 -154.98 123.99
C TYR A 691 23.51 -155.92 125.07
N LEU A 692 23.01 -157.16 125.22
CA LEU A 692 23.48 -158.08 126.27
C LEU A 692 24.35 -159.27 125.80
N LEU A 693 24.91 -159.22 124.59
CA LEU A 693 25.96 -160.15 124.17
C LEU A 693 27.40 -159.63 124.43
N LYS A 694 27.55 -158.35 124.82
CA LYS A 694 28.86 -157.74 125.13
C LYS A 694 29.33 -157.96 126.57
N GLU A 695 28.48 -158.50 127.45
CA GLU A 695 28.81 -158.79 128.85
C GLU A 695 29.57 -160.13 129.03
N LYS A 696 29.31 -161.14 128.18
CA LYS A 696 29.95 -162.46 128.30
C LYS A 696 31.43 -162.49 127.94
N ASP A 697 31.88 -161.62 127.03
CA ASP A 697 33.27 -161.60 126.56
C ASP A 697 34.25 -161.09 127.62
N LEU A 698 33.81 -160.17 128.50
CA LEU A 698 34.66 -159.58 129.54
C LEU A 698 34.79 -160.44 130.82
N GLN A 699 33.89 -161.42 131.03
CA GLN A 699 33.95 -162.33 132.19
C GLN A 699 35.07 -163.38 132.07
N TYR A 700 35.49 -163.75 130.85
CA TYR A 700 36.57 -164.72 130.65
C TYR A 700 37.93 -164.13 131.05
N GLU A 701 38.14 -162.84 130.74
CA GLU A 701 39.41 -162.12 130.91
C GLU A 701 39.71 -161.79 132.38
N ILE A 702 38.69 -161.70 133.23
CA ILE A 702 38.82 -161.35 134.66
C ILE A 702 39.24 -162.56 135.52
N LYS A 703 38.87 -163.80 135.16
CA LYS A 703 39.04 -164.97 136.04
C LYS A 703 40.14 -165.97 135.70
N GLU A 704 40.87 -165.77 134.61
CA GLU A 704 42.19 -166.40 134.42
C GLU A 704 43.21 -165.89 135.47
N PHE A 705 43.00 -164.68 136.02
CA PHE A 705 43.84 -164.11 137.09
C PHE A 705 43.67 -164.77 138.46
N GLU A 706 42.53 -165.39 138.78
CA GLU A 706 42.36 -166.13 140.05
C GLU A 706 43.03 -167.53 140.02
N ARG A 707 43.52 -168.01 138.86
CA ARG A 707 44.36 -169.23 138.79
C ARG A 707 45.78 -169.04 139.36
N LYS A 708 45.98 -168.03 140.23
CA LYS A 708 47.26 -167.65 140.86
C LYS A 708 47.16 -167.30 142.36
N LEU A 709 46.00 -167.45 142.99
CA LEU A 709 45.86 -167.28 144.44
C LEU A 709 45.13 -168.48 145.05
N ASP A 710 45.90 -169.34 145.72
CA ASP A 710 45.50 -170.40 146.67
C ASP A 710 44.51 -171.46 146.13
N VAL A 711 44.88 -172.71 145.82
CA VAL A 711 45.89 -173.61 146.43
C VAL A 711 45.61 -173.92 147.92
N ALA A 712 44.36 -174.27 148.26
CA ALA A 712 44.05 -175.13 149.42
C ALA A 712 42.66 -175.83 149.37
N THR A 713 42.67 -177.13 149.08
CA THR A 713 41.81 -178.21 149.66
C THR A 713 40.27 -178.11 149.78
N ALA A 714 39.61 -179.13 149.18
CA ALA A 714 38.46 -179.93 149.68
C ALA A 714 36.98 -179.56 149.33
N GLU A 715 36.42 -180.36 148.39
CA GLU A 715 35.04 -180.96 148.35
C GLU A 715 33.79 -180.02 148.33
N ASN A 716 32.69 -180.22 147.56
CA ASN A 716 32.10 -181.43 146.95
C ASN A 716 31.08 -181.15 145.77
N SER A 717 31.17 -181.87 144.62
CA SER A 717 30.15 -182.26 143.58
C SER A 717 29.18 -181.31 142.73
N ASN A 718 29.31 -181.33 141.37
CA ASN A 718 28.31 -181.25 140.22
C ASN A 718 27.56 -179.91 139.75
N PRO A 719 27.00 -179.70 138.49
CA PRO A 719 27.60 -179.63 137.08
C PRO A 719 27.00 -178.64 135.92
N THR A 720 27.78 -178.22 134.84
CA THR A 720 27.45 -177.67 133.40
C THR A 720 27.25 -176.12 133.02
N MET A 721 27.23 -175.45 131.78
CA MET A 721 27.71 -175.54 130.30
C MET A 721 27.43 -174.29 129.28
N LYS A 722 28.27 -174.03 128.20
CA LYS A 722 28.15 -173.37 126.78
C LYS A 722 28.04 -171.79 126.40
N SER A 723 28.21 -171.33 125.09
CA SER A 723 29.08 -170.15 124.56
C SER A 723 28.85 -169.25 123.21
N ASN A 724 29.31 -167.93 123.12
CA ASN A 724 29.92 -166.92 122.06
C ASN A 724 29.35 -166.50 120.59
N ASN A 725 29.72 -165.51 119.64
CA ASN A 725 30.49 -164.17 119.37
C ASN A 725 30.37 -163.59 117.84
N LYS A 726 30.89 -162.45 117.16
CA LYS A 726 31.37 -160.98 117.35
C LYS A 726 31.99 -160.13 116.07
N THR A 727 31.75 -158.78 115.83
CA THR A 727 32.49 -157.51 115.19
C THR A 727 32.91 -157.05 113.68
N GLU A 728 32.74 -155.71 113.31
CA GLU A 728 33.59 -154.56 112.61
C GLU A 728 33.79 -154.05 111.08
N ASP A 729 34.17 -152.72 110.89
CA ASP A 729 34.98 -151.87 109.88
C ASP A 729 34.56 -151.02 108.57
N GLN A 730 35.46 -150.14 108.00
CA GLN A 730 35.30 -148.93 107.07
C GLN A 730 36.50 -148.59 106.09
N GLU A 731 36.32 -147.97 104.85
CA GLU A 731 37.17 -146.89 104.16
C GLU A 731 36.97 -146.60 102.61
N ASP A 732 37.36 -145.36 102.17
CA ASP A 732 37.90 -144.79 100.87
C ASP A 732 37.16 -144.70 99.47
N PHE A 733 37.90 -144.30 98.39
CA PHE A 733 37.48 -143.38 97.28
C PHE A 733 37.55 -143.93 95.80
N ASP A 734 36.93 -143.17 94.87
CA ASP A 734 37.22 -142.99 93.41
C ASP A 734 36.52 -143.75 92.23
N GLU A 735 36.46 -143.00 91.11
CA GLU A 735 36.40 -143.29 89.66
C GLU A 735 35.18 -143.94 88.93
N SER A 736 35.05 -143.52 87.66
CA SER A 736 34.42 -144.18 86.49
C SER A 736 33.02 -143.74 86.02
N SER A 737 32.80 -143.88 84.70
CA SER A 737 31.78 -143.16 83.94
C SER A 737 31.00 -144.02 82.92
N LYS A 738 29.86 -143.48 82.47
CA LYS A 738 29.00 -143.88 81.31
C LYS A 738 28.10 -145.12 81.48
N LYS A 739 26.77 -144.89 81.42
CA LYS A 739 25.86 -145.46 80.40
C LYS A 739 24.42 -144.90 80.50
N MET A 740 23.63 -145.12 79.44
CA MET A 740 22.18 -144.82 79.27
C MET A 740 21.82 -143.31 79.25
N THR A 741 21.40 -142.69 78.14
CA THR A 741 20.08 -142.78 77.44
C THR A 741 18.91 -142.38 78.36
N SER A 742 18.15 -141.30 78.15
CA SER A 742 17.55 -140.71 76.93
C SER A 742 16.45 -141.58 76.30
N LEU A 743 15.40 -140.93 75.78
CA LEU A 743 14.24 -141.47 75.05
C LEU A 743 13.21 -142.26 75.92
N GLU A 744 11.88 -142.24 75.67
CA GLU A 744 11.12 -141.39 74.75
C GLU A 744 9.62 -141.25 75.07
N ASN A 745 8.98 -140.33 74.33
CA ASN A 745 7.54 -140.13 74.24
C ASN A 745 6.77 -141.39 73.77
N LYS A 746 5.49 -141.44 74.16
CA LYS A 746 4.47 -142.21 73.44
C LYS A 746 3.30 -141.26 73.11
N ASN A 747 3.31 -140.60 71.94
CA ASN A 747 2.72 -141.12 70.70
C ASN A 747 1.29 -141.64 70.93
N ARG A 748 0.24 -140.94 70.45
CA ARG A 748 -0.14 -140.82 69.01
C ARG A 748 -1.16 -139.64 68.83
N LEU A 749 -1.38 -138.99 67.67
CA LEU A 749 -0.84 -139.10 66.29
C LEU A 749 -1.33 -137.87 65.44
N THR A 750 -0.48 -137.30 64.55
CA THR A 750 -0.78 -136.47 63.33
C THR A 750 -1.61 -135.15 63.41
N GLU A 751 -1.36 -134.06 62.65
CA GLU A 751 -0.30 -133.69 61.67
C GLU A 751 -0.32 -132.17 61.31
N VAL A 752 0.87 -131.58 60.99
CA VAL A 752 1.18 -130.54 59.95
C VAL A 752 0.40 -129.19 59.98
N GLU A 753 0.92 -128.01 60.42
CA GLU A 753 2.08 -127.18 59.95
C GLU A 753 2.12 -126.79 58.45
N PRO A 754 2.90 -125.79 57.99
CA PRO A 754 3.50 -124.60 58.64
C PRO A 754 2.75 -123.30 58.17
N GLN A 755 3.22 -122.09 57.80
CA GLN A 755 4.52 -121.41 57.58
C GLN A 755 4.44 -119.90 57.92
N GLU A 756 5.57 -119.36 58.41
CA GLU A 756 6.36 -118.17 57.97
C GLU A 756 5.72 -116.89 57.36
N MET A 757 6.33 -115.71 57.45
CA MET A 757 7.28 -115.11 58.43
C MET A 757 7.23 -113.58 58.28
N GLN A 758 7.44 -112.83 59.36
CA GLN A 758 7.35 -111.36 59.34
C GLN A 758 8.65 -110.71 59.83
N GLU A 759 9.54 -110.28 58.94
CA GLU A 759 10.49 -109.22 59.27
C GLU A 759 11.06 -108.42 58.08
N LYS A 760 11.39 -107.15 58.37
CA LYS A 760 12.35 -106.27 57.69
C LYS A 760 12.07 -105.77 56.26
N ARG A 761 11.39 -104.60 56.22
CA ARG A 761 11.79 -103.33 55.55
C ARG A 761 12.19 -103.36 54.05
N SER A 762 11.34 -102.74 53.22
CA SER A 762 11.57 -101.51 52.41
C SER A 762 10.21 -101.11 51.80
N GLU A 763 9.69 -99.88 51.92
CA GLU A 763 10.14 -98.59 51.36
C GLU A 763 9.83 -98.42 49.85
N ILE A 764 9.36 -97.22 49.47
CA ILE A 764 9.08 -96.71 48.10
C ILE A 764 7.69 -97.04 47.47
N THR A 765 6.91 -95.96 47.23
CA THR A 765 5.68 -95.83 46.41
C THR A 765 4.41 -96.63 46.80
N LEU A 766 3.19 -96.12 46.56
CA LEU A 766 2.79 -94.89 45.83
C LEU A 766 1.74 -94.09 46.62
#